data_AF-A0A9P9GT15-F1
#
_entry.id   AF-A0A9P9GT15-F1
#
_cell.length_a   1.000
_cell.length_b   1.000
_cell.length_c   1.000
_cell.angle_alpha   90.00
_cell.angle_beta   90.00
_cell.angle_gamma   90.00
#
_symmetry.space_group_name_H-M   'P 1'
#
loop_
_entity.id
_entity.type
_entity.pdbx_description
1 polymer ?
#
loop_
_entity_poly.entity_id
_entity_poly.type
_entity_poly.pdbx_seq_one_letter_code
_entity_poly.pdbx_strand_id
1 'polypeptide(L)'
;MSFSYFSTGIQSLGSLLAQVLSRMIFSLFILAITIAIYRVSFHPLARIPGPRLAAISSFWHAYNARMGRMAYLGKTLHKKYGPVFVFQEHLIHNCQLIVLPGSGSGYEKSDFYLATALSKPHIDWHLNPEFQDTLDLLSERDVRRYRIQRRLIGPVYQTSNLIQYEAAIDEVLARSTAKLKTLKGTQVELNEWMHIIAVECLSAAVLSWSPGMLKNGTDNGSGTHAYHGWRRKSVFGLFPTVAKLEFLHKSIGRLFSTIWGVNFQPPKDFRPFFPDVGKRVSRRVNAATKSKINKDDRKDLLTDLIQLHKAKPDFTELYLRKMAVTNFGAGHETMASTLTSIFALLGSNDDVQAQVSFEVLETSNPAEYSTATRLPETQSLIKEAKRLYPVISMSLPRKVPSDGLRLHGYHFPPNTTVGCNPVALHRNPDIFGSDSDMFNPARWLTADPDAARAMERVSLSWGGGSRSCPGRHLAELVVFKVVPALVKEFIIEVDLPPEDKNRSGCRCAGVPAPSQLSSVSSCALQTTYSALLMDHYKYPSGGFSIALQKNALIKGSRVAYGVYGTGKPVVLIHGTPSSSLIWRGIVPKLVDGGYKVHVFDLLGFGLSERPWDSGVDTSMTGQVAILEGLLELWGLEKTHIIAHDIGGGIAQRFSVFSPERVLSLTLIDVVSFDSYPSKRTKQQMQNGLEALIKADSDQHRAHFREWLLSAVKSPDKLEKSSLDTYLDYISGPIGQPSLFEHQVRHYHPKHTLEVAPRLAELEKLPVQLIWGADDAWQVVDWAHKLQNAIPGSKLTIVEDAGHFSPEDQPEKISELLISFIGKR
;
A
#
# COMPACT_ATOMS: atom_id res chain seq x y z
N MET A 1 58.54 56.33 -31.58
CA MET A 1 59.00 55.81 -30.26
C MET A 1 57.88 55.66 -29.24
N SER A 2 56.79 56.44 -29.28
CA SER A 2 55.73 56.43 -28.24
C SER A 2 54.81 55.19 -28.21
N PHE A 3 54.71 54.42 -29.31
CA PHE A 3 53.88 53.20 -29.35
C PHE A 3 54.54 51.96 -28.71
N SER A 4 55.88 51.91 -28.67
CA SER A 4 56.63 50.77 -28.12
C SER A 4 56.61 50.74 -26.57
N TYR A 5 56.67 51.92 -25.95
CA TYR A 5 56.59 52.07 -24.48
C TYR A 5 55.20 51.76 -23.92
N PHE A 6 54.14 52.04 -24.68
CA PHE A 6 52.78 51.71 -24.26
C PHE A 6 52.50 50.20 -24.35
N SER A 7 53.02 49.53 -25.39
CA SER A 7 52.93 48.08 -25.57
C SER A 7 53.67 47.29 -24.47
N THR A 8 54.89 47.72 -24.13
CA THR A 8 55.70 47.09 -23.07
C THR A 8 55.13 47.31 -21.66
N GLY A 9 54.53 48.47 -21.39
CA GLY A 9 53.81 48.74 -20.14
C GLY A 9 52.57 47.86 -19.95
N ILE A 10 51.79 47.63 -21.02
CA ILE A 10 50.61 46.74 -20.99
C ILE A 10 51.02 45.27 -20.79
N GLN A 11 52.11 44.82 -21.44
CA GLN A 11 52.64 43.47 -21.25
C GLN A 11 53.17 43.24 -19.82
N SER A 12 53.86 44.24 -19.25
CA SER A 12 54.32 44.23 -17.86
C SER A 12 53.15 44.14 -16.88
N LEU A 13 52.12 44.98 -17.03
CA LEU A 13 50.92 44.96 -16.19
C LEU A 13 50.15 43.64 -16.32
N GLY A 14 50.04 43.10 -17.54
CA GLY A 14 49.44 41.79 -17.80
C GLY A 14 50.20 40.64 -17.13
N SER A 15 51.53 40.68 -17.15
CA SER A 15 52.36 39.68 -16.48
C SER A 15 52.26 39.75 -14.95
N LEU A 16 52.20 40.96 -14.38
CA LEU A 16 52.01 41.17 -12.96
C LEU A 16 50.62 40.67 -12.51
N LEU A 17 49.57 41.01 -13.25
CA LEU A 17 48.21 40.52 -12.99
C LEU A 17 48.15 39.00 -13.07
N ALA A 18 48.78 38.39 -14.07
CA ALA A 18 48.85 36.94 -14.19
C ALA A 18 49.60 36.28 -13.03
N GLN A 19 50.70 36.88 -12.56
CA GLN A 19 51.43 36.38 -11.38
C GLN A 19 50.62 36.51 -10.09
N VAL A 20 49.91 37.63 -9.89
CA VAL A 20 49.03 37.84 -8.73
C VAL A 20 47.88 36.84 -8.75
N LEU A 21 47.21 36.67 -9.90
CA LEU A 21 46.15 35.68 -10.09
C LEU A 21 46.66 34.26 -9.84
N SER A 22 47.83 33.90 -10.38
CA SER A 22 48.45 32.58 -10.18
C SER A 22 48.76 32.32 -8.70
N ARG A 23 49.39 33.27 -8.00
CA ARG A 23 49.67 33.17 -6.56
C ARG A 23 48.40 33.09 -5.72
N MET A 24 47.36 33.85 -6.09
CA MET A 24 46.06 33.78 -5.43
C MET A 24 45.40 32.41 -5.62
N ILE A 25 45.38 31.88 -6.85
CA ILE A 25 44.85 30.54 -7.16
C ILE A 25 45.62 29.47 -6.40
N PHE A 26 46.95 29.55 -6.40
CA PHE A 26 47.81 28.61 -5.67
C PHE A 26 47.58 28.67 -4.16
N SER A 27 47.44 29.87 -3.58
CA SER A 27 47.15 30.04 -2.16
C SER A 27 45.78 29.51 -1.78
N LEU A 28 44.76 29.73 -2.61
CA LEU A 28 43.42 29.15 -2.45
C LEU A 28 43.44 27.62 -2.57
N PHE A 29 44.26 27.08 -3.46
CA PHE A 29 44.45 25.64 -3.61
C PHE A 29 45.10 25.02 -2.37
N ILE A 30 46.18 25.62 -1.85
CA ILE A 30 46.80 25.21 -0.59
C ILE A 30 45.79 25.29 0.55
N LEU A 31 45.04 26.40 0.67
CA LEU A 31 44.03 26.55 1.70
C LEU A 31 42.96 25.45 1.60
N ALA A 32 42.47 25.15 0.41
CA ALA A 32 41.50 24.09 0.17
C ALA A 32 42.03 22.71 0.57
N ILE A 33 43.29 22.39 0.24
CA ILE A 33 43.96 21.15 0.66
C ILE A 33 44.11 21.10 2.18
N THR A 34 44.58 22.17 2.81
CA THR A 34 44.76 22.24 4.27
C THR A 34 43.42 22.03 4.99
N ILE A 35 42.35 22.67 4.51
CA ILE A 35 40.98 22.48 5.02
C ILE A 35 40.53 21.03 4.83
N ALA A 36 40.78 20.43 3.67
CA ALA A 36 40.42 19.03 3.40
C ALA A 36 41.15 18.06 4.34
N ILE A 37 42.46 18.24 4.54
CA ILE A 37 43.28 17.44 5.46
C ILE A 37 42.76 17.60 6.89
N TYR A 38 42.49 18.84 7.32
CA TYR A 38 41.92 19.12 8.64
C TYR A 38 40.58 18.42 8.85
N ARG A 39 39.64 18.56 7.91
CA ARG A 39 38.30 17.98 8.00
C ARG A 39 38.30 16.45 8.04
N VAL A 40 39.19 15.82 7.29
CA VAL A 40 39.27 14.36 7.19
C VAL A 40 40.07 13.73 8.35
N SER A 41 41.04 14.45 8.93
CA SER A 41 42.01 13.85 9.87
C SER A 41 41.92 14.38 11.29
N PHE A 42 41.61 15.67 11.48
CA PHE A 42 41.74 16.36 12.77
C PHE A 42 40.42 16.92 13.31
N HIS A 43 39.43 17.13 12.46
CA HIS A 43 38.13 17.68 12.86
C HIS A 43 37.43 16.75 13.89
N PRO A 44 36.64 17.27 14.85
CA PRO A 44 35.95 16.45 15.84
C PRO A 44 35.07 15.33 15.25
N LEU A 45 34.54 15.55 14.03
CA LEU A 45 33.73 14.58 13.29
C LEU A 45 34.55 13.60 12.43
N ALA A 46 35.88 13.74 12.33
CA ALA A 46 36.74 12.90 11.49
C ALA A 46 36.73 11.42 11.91
N ARG A 47 36.42 11.15 13.19
CA ARG A 47 36.32 9.79 13.74
C ARG A 47 35.06 9.04 13.31
N ILE A 48 34.08 9.75 12.74
CA ILE A 48 32.78 9.20 12.38
C ILE A 48 32.85 8.74 10.91
N PRO A 49 32.37 7.52 10.59
CA PRO A 49 32.44 7.00 9.22
C PRO A 49 31.59 7.84 8.25
N GLY A 50 31.96 7.84 6.97
CA GLY A 50 31.19 8.53 5.92
C GLY A 50 31.97 8.68 4.60
N PRO A 51 31.31 9.13 3.51
CA PRO A 51 32.00 9.41 2.25
C PRO A 51 33.04 10.53 2.43
N ARG A 52 34.32 10.26 2.09
CA ARG A 52 35.41 11.23 2.25
C ARG A 52 35.16 12.55 1.49
N LEU A 53 34.58 12.49 0.30
CA LEU A 53 34.24 13.69 -0.48
C LEU A 53 33.16 14.55 0.21
N ALA A 54 32.24 13.91 0.94
CA ALA A 54 31.21 14.61 1.72
C ALA A 54 31.80 15.24 2.99
N ALA A 55 32.80 14.61 3.60
CA ALA A 55 33.51 15.18 4.76
C ALA A 55 34.32 16.44 4.40
N ILE A 56 34.81 16.53 3.16
CA ILE A 56 35.57 17.69 2.68
C ILE A 56 34.65 18.89 2.41
N SER A 57 33.54 18.70 1.69
CA SER A 57 32.66 19.81 1.30
C SER A 57 31.22 19.40 0.96
N SER A 58 30.31 20.40 0.92
CA SER A 58 28.92 20.22 0.49
C SER A 58 28.74 19.91 -1.00
N PHE A 59 29.79 20.02 -1.83
CA PHE A 59 29.67 19.85 -3.29
C PHE A 59 29.13 18.47 -3.67
N TRP A 60 29.65 17.41 -3.04
CA TRP A 60 29.20 16.05 -3.33
C TRP A 60 27.73 15.83 -2.93
N HIS A 61 27.30 16.39 -1.80
CA HIS A 61 25.90 16.35 -1.38
C HIS A 61 25.03 17.15 -2.37
N ALA A 62 25.39 18.40 -2.65
CA ALA A 62 24.64 19.26 -3.56
C ALA A 62 24.54 18.69 -4.97
N TYR A 63 25.56 17.98 -5.45
CA TYR A 63 25.50 17.23 -6.70
C TYR A 63 24.42 16.14 -6.65
N ASN A 64 24.39 15.32 -5.59
CA ASN A 64 23.38 14.28 -5.44
C ASN A 64 21.97 14.85 -5.23
N ALA A 65 21.83 15.94 -4.48
CA ALA A 65 20.57 16.68 -4.30
C ALA A 65 20.08 17.24 -5.63
N ARG A 66 20.96 17.87 -6.41
CA ARG A 66 20.67 18.31 -7.78
C ARG A 66 20.24 17.15 -8.66
N MET A 67 20.86 15.99 -8.57
CA MET A 67 20.50 14.83 -9.40
C MET A 67 19.25 14.08 -8.93
N GLY A 68 18.57 14.53 -7.86
CA GLY A 68 17.38 13.87 -7.33
C GLY A 68 17.66 12.56 -6.59
N ARG A 69 18.93 12.27 -6.26
CA ARG A 69 19.36 10.96 -5.71
C ARG A 69 19.17 10.82 -4.20
N MET A 70 18.61 11.83 -3.54
CA MET A 70 18.54 11.91 -2.08
C MET A 70 17.73 10.77 -1.44
N ALA A 71 16.65 10.33 -2.10
CA ALA A 71 15.85 9.21 -1.66
C ALA A 71 16.67 7.89 -1.61
N TYR A 72 17.50 7.64 -2.62
CA TYR A 72 18.36 6.45 -2.69
C TYR A 72 19.58 6.55 -1.75
N LEU A 73 20.13 7.74 -1.63
CA LEU A 73 21.43 7.94 -1.00
C LEU A 73 21.36 7.76 0.53
N GLY A 74 20.26 8.19 1.16
CA GLY A 74 20.03 7.95 2.59
C GLY A 74 20.15 6.46 2.95
N LYS A 75 19.36 5.61 2.26
CA LYS A 75 19.39 4.15 2.44
C LYS A 75 20.78 3.56 2.22
N THR A 76 21.40 3.88 1.08
CA THR A 76 22.67 3.26 0.66
C THR A 76 23.80 3.52 1.66
N LEU A 77 23.81 4.71 2.25
CA LEU A 77 24.86 5.10 3.18
C LEU A 77 24.62 4.57 4.59
N HIS A 78 23.37 4.48 5.03
CA HIS A 78 23.05 3.77 6.27
C HIS A 78 23.47 2.30 6.19
N LYS A 79 23.26 1.65 5.03
CA LYS A 79 23.73 0.27 4.82
C LYS A 79 25.26 0.14 4.83
N LYS A 80 25.99 1.16 4.34
CA LYS A 80 27.46 1.12 4.21
C LYS A 80 28.20 1.54 5.48
N TYR A 81 27.73 2.58 6.17
CA TYR A 81 28.46 3.22 7.28
C TYR A 81 27.76 3.04 8.64
N GLY A 82 26.57 2.42 8.66
CA GLY A 82 25.83 2.14 9.89
C GLY A 82 24.84 3.25 10.30
N PRO A 83 24.41 3.26 11.57
CA PRO A 83 23.34 4.14 12.04
C PRO A 83 23.74 5.62 12.09
N VAL A 84 25.04 5.91 12.16
CA VAL A 84 25.61 7.26 12.28
C VAL A 84 26.70 7.42 11.24
N PHE A 85 26.57 8.42 10.36
CA PHE A 85 27.65 8.77 9.45
C PHE A 85 27.68 10.25 9.10
N VAL A 86 28.84 10.69 8.63
CA VAL A 86 29.09 12.05 8.15
C VAL A 86 28.70 12.12 6.69
N PHE A 87 27.79 13.04 6.38
CA PHE A 87 27.24 13.24 5.03
C PHE A 87 27.46 14.68 4.53
N GLN A 88 28.15 15.51 5.32
CA GLN A 88 28.65 16.87 5.08
C GLN A 88 29.48 17.29 6.33
N GLU A 89 29.57 18.58 6.67
CA GLU A 89 29.65 19.09 8.06
C GLU A 89 28.40 18.72 8.91
N HIS A 90 27.59 17.78 8.41
CA HIS A 90 26.30 17.38 8.92
C HIS A 90 26.32 15.87 9.16
N LEU A 91 25.84 15.47 10.34
CA LEU A 91 25.63 14.07 10.66
C LEU A 91 24.27 13.61 10.15
N ILE A 92 24.23 12.47 9.44
CA ILE A 92 22.97 11.77 9.17
C ILE A 92 22.85 10.59 10.12
N HIS A 93 21.70 10.51 10.75
CA HIS A 93 21.41 9.53 11.77
C HIS A 93 20.05 8.83 11.57
N ASN A 94 19.96 7.58 12.02
CA ASN A 94 18.76 6.75 11.93
C ASN A 94 17.89 6.75 13.21
N CYS A 95 17.96 7.77 14.06
CA CYS A 95 17.11 7.84 15.27
C CYS A 95 16.30 9.13 15.36
N GLN A 96 15.12 8.94 15.94
CA GLN A 96 14.11 9.94 16.23
C GLN A 96 14.54 10.99 17.25
N LEU A 97 15.48 10.70 18.14
CA LEU A 97 15.85 11.57 19.27
C LEU A 97 16.23 13.00 18.85
N ILE A 98 16.69 13.18 17.61
CA ILE A 98 17.10 14.47 17.03
C ILE A 98 15.90 15.27 16.45
N VAL A 99 14.83 14.59 16.00
CA VAL A 99 13.67 15.20 15.32
C VAL A 99 12.41 15.21 16.18
N LEU A 100 12.31 14.28 17.13
CA LEU A 100 11.30 14.19 18.18
C LEU A 100 11.86 14.55 19.57
N PRO A 101 12.63 15.65 19.76
CA PRO A 101 12.87 16.06 21.12
C PRO A 101 11.56 16.48 21.79
N GLY A 102 11.41 16.14 23.06
CA GLY A 102 10.38 16.71 23.92
C GLY A 102 10.43 18.24 23.91
N SER A 103 9.32 18.88 24.26
CA SER A 103 9.25 20.33 24.41
C SER A 103 10.36 20.84 25.34
N GLY A 104 11.37 21.55 24.81
CA GLY A 104 12.44 22.16 25.61
C GLY A 104 13.88 21.72 25.30
N SER A 105 14.11 20.85 24.33
CA SER A 105 15.43 20.27 24.04
C SER A 105 16.50 21.18 23.40
N GLY A 106 16.17 22.41 23.03
CA GLY A 106 17.12 23.38 22.44
C GLY A 106 17.54 23.15 20.97
N TYR A 107 16.99 22.16 20.25
CA TYR A 107 17.39 21.89 18.85
C TYR A 107 16.73 22.88 17.88
N GLU A 108 17.53 23.76 17.28
CA GLU A 108 17.05 24.76 16.32
C GLU A 108 17.20 24.30 14.87
N LYS A 109 16.42 24.89 13.96
CA LYS A 109 16.59 24.67 12.52
C LYS A 109 17.94 25.26 12.06
N SER A 110 18.66 24.50 11.24
CA SER A 110 19.95 24.96 10.69
C SER A 110 19.81 26.06 9.63
N ASP A 111 20.94 26.64 9.22
CA ASP A 111 21.01 27.63 8.15
C ASP A 111 20.47 27.14 6.79
N PHE A 112 20.31 25.82 6.61
CA PHE A 112 19.67 25.24 5.42
C PHE A 112 18.33 25.90 5.08
N TYR A 113 17.55 26.23 6.11
CA TYR A 113 16.21 26.78 5.95
C TYR A 113 16.20 28.25 5.47
N LEU A 114 17.34 28.94 5.44
CA LEU A 114 17.44 30.27 4.85
C LEU A 114 17.05 30.27 3.36
N ALA A 115 17.39 29.20 2.64
CA ALA A 115 17.01 29.04 1.24
C ALA A 115 15.48 28.89 1.03
N THR A 116 14.73 28.63 2.10
CA THR A 116 13.27 28.47 2.06
C THR A 116 12.51 29.71 2.51
N ALA A 117 13.20 30.78 2.90
CA ALA A 117 12.57 31.99 3.43
C ALA A 117 11.68 32.69 2.39
N LEU A 118 10.49 33.10 2.85
CA LEU A 118 9.48 33.77 2.02
C LEU A 118 9.57 35.31 2.05
N SER A 119 10.46 35.86 2.88
CA SER A 119 10.71 37.29 3.03
C SER A 119 12.21 37.58 2.93
N LYS A 120 12.55 38.78 2.47
CA LYS A 120 13.94 39.23 2.46
C LYS A 120 14.34 39.65 3.88
N PRO A 121 15.42 39.10 4.46
CA PRO A 121 15.91 39.55 5.75
C PRO A 121 16.67 40.88 5.64
N HIS A 122 16.78 41.58 6.75
CA HIS A 122 17.89 42.52 6.96
C HIS A 122 19.15 41.70 7.24
N ILE A 123 20.28 42.08 6.63
CA ILE A 123 21.55 41.40 6.86
C ILE A 123 22.49 42.39 7.51
N ASP A 124 22.95 42.04 8.71
CA ASP A 124 23.96 42.82 9.41
C ASP A 124 25.34 42.71 8.74
N TRP A 125 26.30 43.49 9.23
CA TRP A 125 27.67 43.47 8.73
C TRP A 125 28.42 42.14 8.97
N HIS A 126 27.90 41.28 9.85
CA HIS A 126 28.39 39.93 10.13
C HIS A 126 27.74 38.84 9.27
N LEU A 127 26.90 39.21 8.29
CA LEU A 127 26.11 38.27 7.48
C LEU A 127 25.10 37.43 8.30
N ASN A 128 24.60 37.96 9.40
CA ASN A 128 23.48 37.37 10.13
C ASN A 128 22.16 37.92 9.57
N PRO A 129 21.24 37.04 9.14
CA PRO A 129 19.94 37.45 8.65
C PRO A 129 18.96 37.65 9.80
N GLU A 130 18.38 38.84 9.88
CA GLU A 130 17.26 39.17 10.76
C GLU A 130 15.96 39.25 9.95
N PHE A 131 14.99 38.40 10.30
CA PHE A 131 13.71 38.34 9.62
C PHE A 131 12.64 39.09 10.42
N GLN A 132 11.90 39.94 9.72
CA GLN A 132 10.63 40.46 10.21
C GLN A 132 9.70 39.29 10.53
N ASP A 133 8.93 39.40 11.61
CA ASP A 133 7.90 38.42 11.91
C ASP A 133 6.77 38.52 10.87
N THR A 134 6.75 37.57 9.94
CA THR A 134 5.73 37.46 8.88
C THR A 134 4.97 36.13 8.96
N LEU A 135 5.12 35.40 10.07
CA LEU A 135 4.55 34.06 10.26
C LEU A 135 5.00 33.03 9.20
N ASP A 136 6.28 33.03 8.85
CA ASP A 136 6.88 32.01 7.97
C ASP A 136 7.34 30.78 8.78
N LEU A 137 6.40 29.86 9.04
CA LEU A 137 6.66 28.66 9.85
C LEU A 137 7.74 27.73 9.27
N LEU A 138 7.98 27.78 7.95
CA LEU A 138 8.93 26.90 7.28
C LEU A 138 10.36 27.35 7.52
N SER A 139 10.65 28.64 7.39
CA SER A 139 11.99 29.19 7.63
C SER A 139 12.21 29.67 9.07
N GLU A 140 11.17 29.76 9.90
CA GLU A 140 11.30 30.23 11.29
C GLU A 140 12.22 29.34 12.13
N ARG A 141 13.30 29.96 12.61
CA ARG A 141 14.35 29.32 13.40
C ARG A 141 14.23 29.63 14.88
N ASP A 142 13.72 30.82 15.24
CA ASP A 142 13.49 31.20 16.63
C ASP A 142 12.41 30.28 17.24
N VAL A 143 12.81 29.53 18.27
CA VAL A 143 11.94 28.56 18.93
C VAL A 143 10.81 29.21 19.70
N ARG A 144 11.05 30.38 20.30
CA ARG A 144 10.06 31.12 21.09
C ARG A 144 9.01 31.73 20.15
N ARG A 145 9.46 32.42 19.11
CA ARG A 145 8.59 33.03 18.09
C ARG A 145 7.74 31.97 17.39
N TYR A 146 8.34 30.86 16.98
CA TYR A 146 7.60 29.75 16.37
C TYR A 146 6.51 29.19 17.30
N ARG A 147 6.81 29.01 18.59
CA ARG A 147 5.82 28.50 19.56
C ARG A 147 4.59 29.40 19.66
N ILE A 148 4.81 30.71 19.67
CA ILE A 148 3.74 31.72 19.69
C ILE A 148 2.93 31.64 18.39
N GLN A 149 3.59 31.72 17.23
CA GLN A 149 2.94 31.62 15.92
C GLN A 149 2.11 30.32 15.79
N ARG A 150 2.67 29.18 16.22
CA ARG A 150 2.00 27.87 16.16
C ARG A 150 0.77 27.82 17.07
N ARG A 151 0.85 28.41 18.27
CA ARG A 151 -0.30 28.51 19.20
C ARG A 151 -1.41 29.40 18.64
N LEU A 152 -1.07 30.49 17.94
CA LEU A 152 -2.05 31.39 17.35
C LEU A 152 -2.90 30.70 16.27
N ILE A 153 -2.26 29.95 15.37
CA ILE A 153 -2.96 29.31 14.24
C ILE A 153 -3.56 27.94 14.57
N GLY A 154 -3.12 27.31 15.66
CA GLY A 154 -3.48 25.94 16.03
C GLY A 154 -4.98 25.61 15.90
N PRO A 155 -5.90 26.42 16.46
CA PRO A 155 -7.34 26.14 16.41
C PRO A 155 -7.90 25.98 15.00
N VAL A 156 -7.42 26.78 14.04
CA VAL A 156 -7.95 26.78 12.66
C VAL A 156 -7.58 25.49 11.91
N TYR A 157 -6.48 24.85 12.28
CA TYR A 157 -5.99 23.61 11.66
C TYR A 157 -6.39 22.34 12.43
N GLN A 158 -7.27 22.43 13.42
CA GLN A 158 -7.82 21.26 14.10
C GLN A 158 -8.84 20.55 13.21
N THR A 159 -8.89 19.22 13.29
CA THR A 159 -9.83 18.40 12.52
C THR A 159 -11.29 18.85 12.66
N SER A 160 -11.70 19.22 13.88
CA SER A 160 -13.06 19.72 14.17
C SER A 160 -13.42 20.99 13.39
N ASN A 161 -12.44 21.85 13.09
CA ASN A 161 -12.66 23.05 12.29
C ASN A 161 -12.59 22.74 10.79
N LEU A 162 -11.67 21.88 10.37
CA LEU A 162 -11.44 21.59 8.95
C LEU A 162 -12.55 20.75 8.30
N ILE A 163 -13.26 19.93 9.08
CA ILE A 163 -14.33 19.06 8.56
C ILE A 163 -15.48 19.86 7.92
N GLN A 164 -15.66 21.14 8.29
CA GLN A 164 -16.67 21.99 7.67
C GLN A 164 -16.42 22.27 6.17
N TYR A 165 -15.19 22.06 5.67
CA TYR A 165 -14.83 22.23 4.26
C TYR A 165 -15.03 20.95 3.44
N GLU A 166 -15.46 19.86 4.08
CA GLU A 166 -15.62 18.55 3.47
C GLU A 166 -16.51 18.60 2.22
N ALA A 167 -17.66 19.27 2.31
CA ALA A 167 -18.59 19.39 1.18
C ALA A 167 -17.97 20.08 -0.05
N ALA A 168 -17.07 21.06 0.17
CA ALA A 168 -16.37 21.73 -0.93
C ALA A 168 -15.35 20.79 -1.61
N ILE A 169 -14.74 19.90 -0.83
CA ILE A 169 -13.85 18.85 -1.36
C ILE A 169 -14.68 17.81 -2.12
N ASP A 170 -15.84 17.41 -1.60
CA ASP A 170 -16.73 16.45 -2.27
C ASP A 170 -17.18 16.93 -3.64
N GLU A 171 -17.51 18.21 -3.78
CA GLU A 171 -17.85 18.81 -5.07
C GLU A 171 -16.67 18.76 -6.06
N VAL A 172 -15.44 18.97 -5.58
CA VAL A 172 -14.24 18.83 -6.42
C VAL A 172 -14.03 17.38 -6.84
N LEU A 173 -14.19 16.42 -5.92
CA LEU A 173 -14.02 14.99 -6.21
C LEU A 173 -15.05 14.51 -7.23
N ALA A 174 -16.32 14.89 -7.06
CA ALA A 174 -17.38 14.59 -8.02
C ALA A 174 -17.06 15.13 -9.42
N ARG A 175 -16.61 16.40 -9.51
CA ARG A 175 -16.16 16.98 -10.79
C ARG A 175 -14.93 16.26 -11.35
N SER A 176 -14.01 15.84 -10.48
CA SER A 176 -12.77 15.17 -10.88
C SER A 176 -13.05 13.80 -11.49
N THR A 177 -13.86 13.00 -10.82
CA THR A 177 -14.37 11.71 -11.33
C THR A 177 -15.11 11.90 -12.65
N ALA A 178 -16.03 12.88 -12.73
CA ALA A 178 -16.77 13.15 -13.95
C ALA A 178 -15.82 13.51 -15.12
N LYS A 179 -14.81 14.35 -14.88
CA LYS A 179 -13.81 14.72 -15.88
C LYS A 179 -12.96 13.52 -16.32
N LEU A 180 -12.46 12.72 -15.38
CA LEU A 180 -11.67 11.52 -15.69
C LEU A 180 -12.48 10.49 -16.51
N LYS A 181 -13.76 10.30 -16.21
CA LYS A 181 -14.67 9.45 -17.02
C LYS A 181 -14.79 9.92 -18.47
N THR A 182 -14.68 11.22 -18.75
CA THR A 182 -14.70 11.74 -20.13
C THR A 182 -13.47 11.33 -20.97
N LEU A 183 -12.38 10.91 -20.32
CA LEU A 183 -11.14 10.51 -20.99
C LEU A 183 -11.20 9.09 -21.57
N LYS A 184 -12.25 8.31 -21.28
CA LYS A 184 -12.53 6.98 -21.88
C LYS A 184 -11.33 6.03 -21.90
N GLY A 185 -10.58 5.95 -20.80
CA GLY A 185 -9.42 5.05 -20.67
C GLY A 185 -8.14 5.54 -21.35
N THR A 186 -8.07 6.82 -21.75
CA THR A 186 -6.81 7.42 -22.24
C THR A 186 -5.78 7.44 -21.10
N GLN A 187 -4.54 7.09 -21.43
CA GLN A 187 -3.42 7.20 -20.48
C GLN A 187 -3.17 8.66 -20.10
N VAL A 188 -2.88 8.88 -18.83
CA VAL A 188 -2.64 10.22 -18.30
C VAL A 188 -1.38 10.25 -17.44
N GLU A 189 -0.74 11.41 -17.41
CA GLU A 189 0.38 11.66 -16.51
C GLU A 189 -0.11 11.72 -15.05
N LEU A 190 0.22 10.67 -14.28
CA LEU A 190 -0.29 10.49 -12.91
C LEU A 190 0.11 11.65 -11.99
N ASN A 191 1.34 12.17 -12.11
CA ASN A 191 1.81 13.30 -11.33
C ASN A 191 1.02 14.58 -11.61
N GLU A 192 0.70 14.87 -12.88
CA GLU A 192 -0.08 16.04 -13.28
C GLU A 192 -1.51 15.93 -12.76
N TRP A 193 -2.17 14.79 -12.93
CA TRP A 193 -3.56 14.64 -12.47
C TRP A 193 -3.69 14.67 -10.95
N MET A 194 -2.75 14.07 -10.21
CA MET A 194 -2.73 14.18 -8.76
C MET A 194 -2.46 15.62 -8.31
N HIS A 195 -1.65 16.38 -9.06
CA HIS A 195 -1.45 17.80 -8.82
C HIS A 195 -2.71 18.63 -9.11
N ILE A 196 -3.40 18.41 -10.22
CA ILE A 196 -4.68 19.06 -10.57
C ILE A 196 -5.69 18.86 -9.43
N ILE A 197 -5.92 17.61 -9.02
CA ILE A 197 -6.89 17.27 -7.97
C ILE A 197 -6.49 17.93 -6.63
N ALA A 198 -5.21 17.84 -6.24
CA ALA A 198 -4.72 18.45 -5.01
C ALA A 198 -4.91 19.98 -4.99
N VAL A 199 -4.59 20.68 -6.10
CA VAL A 199 -4.76 22.14 -6.19
C VAL A 199 -6.24 22.52 -6.20
N GLU A 200 -7.10 21.77 -6.89
CA GLU A 200 -8.55 22.04 -6.94
C GLU A 200 -9.20 21.85 -5.57
N CYS A 201 -8.89 20.74 -4.87
CA CYS A 201 -9.38 20.50 -3.50
C CYS A 201 -8.89 21.57 -2.53
N LEU A 202 -7.60 21.94 -2.62
CA LEU A 202 -7.02 22.97 -1.78
C LEU A 202 -7.64 24.35 -2.07
N SER A 203 -7.88 24.68 -3.33
CA SER A 203 -8.50 25.95 -3.73
C SER A 203 -9.95 26.05 -3.25
N ALA A 204 -10.69 24.95 -3.29
CA ALA A 204 -12.06 24.88 -2.79
C ALA A 204 -12.08 25.05 -1.26
N ALA A 205 -11.24 24.31 -0.53
CA ALA A 205 -11.19 24.37 0.93
C ALA A 205 -10.64 25.70 1.47
N VAL A 206 -9.68 26.32 0.77
CA VAL A 206 -9.00 27.53 1.27
C VAL A 206 -9.69 28.82 0.82
N LEU A 207 -10.25 28.85 -0.39
CA LEU A 207 -10.75 30.08 -1.02
C LEU A 207 -12.18 29.97 -1.57
N SER A 208 -12.86 28.81 -1.45
CA SER A 208 -14.10 28.51 -2.19
C SER A 208 -13.96 28.86 -3.67
N TRP A 209 -12.86 28.40 -4.28
CA TRP A 209 -12.47 28.77 -5.63
C TRP A 209 -11.90 27.56 -6.39
N SER A 210 -11.94 27.63 -7.72
CA SER A 210 -11.33 26.66 -8.64
C SER A 210 -10.43 27.40 -9.64
N PRO A 211 -9.14 27.03 -9.77
CA PRO A 211 -8.25 27.59 -10.80
C PRO A 211 -8.63 27.13 -12.22
N GLY A 212 -9.54 26.17 -12.36
CA GLY A 212 -9.98 25.64 -13.65
C GLY A 212 -8.99 24.68 -14.28
N MET A 213 -8.02 24.17 -13.51
CA MET A 213 -7.08 23.15 -13.97
C MET A 213 -7.82 21.87 -14.38
N LEU A 214 -8.85 21.50 -13.61
CA LEU A 214 -9.67 20.34 -13.93
C LEU A 214 -10.46 20.52 -15.23
N LYS A 215 -11.02 21.71 -15.46
CA LYS A 215 -11.72 22.04 -16.70
C LYS A 215 -10.77 21.93 -17.90
N ASN A 216 -9.57 22.50 -17.75
CA ASN A 216 -8.55 22.54 -18.79
C ASN A 216 -7.90 21.17 -19.02
N GLY A 217 -7.92 20.27 -18.04
CA GLY A 217 -7.27 18.96 -18.11
C GLY A 217 -5.75 19.03 -18.04
N THR A 218 -5.20 20.14 -17.52
CA THR A 218 -3.75 20.34 -17.37
C THR A 218 -3.46 21.28 -16.20
N ASP A 219 -2.33 21.07 -15.54
CA ASP A 219 -1.82 21.96 -14.50
C ASP A 219 -0.98 23.13 -15.08
N ASN A 220 -0.82 23.19 -16.40
CA ASN A 220 -0.03 24.18 -17.14
C ASN A 220 1.43 24.25 -16.63
N GLY A 221 2.04 23.10 -16.32
CA GLY A 221 3.42 22.97 -15.87
C GLY A 221 3.69 23.52 -14.47
N SER A 222 2.65 23.74 -13.66
CA SER A 222 2.79 24.35 -12.34
C SER A 222 3.41 23.43 -11.29
N GLY A 223 3.08 22.13 -11.30
CA GLY A 223 3.73 21.13 -10.45
C GLY A 223 5.21 20.97 -10.78
N THR A 224 5.54 20.82 -12.07
CA THR A 224 6.92 20.77 -12.56
C THR A 224 7.72 22.00 -12.13
N HIS A 225 7.15 23.20 -12.27
CA HIS A 225 7.79 24.42 -11.79
C HIS A 225 8.08 24.39 -10.28
N ALA A 226 7.13 23.89 -9.48
CA ALA A 226 7.31 23.75 -8.04
C ALA A 226 8.41 22.75 -7.67
N TYR A 227 8.46 21.58 -8.33
CA TYR A 227 9.53 20.60 -8.18
C TYR A 227 10.91 21.23 -8.44
N HIS A 228 11.07 21.95 -9.56
CA HIS A 228 12.32 22.63 -9.87
C HIS A 228 12.67 23.74 -8.86
N GLY A 229 11.66 24.44 -8.33
CA GLY A 229 11.83 25.39 -7.24
C GLY A 229 12.41 24.72 -5.99
N TRP A 230 11.89 23.56 -5.60
CA TRP A 230 12.41 22.77 -4.47
C TRP A 230 13.79 22.20 -4.73
N ARG A 231 14.08 21.75 -5.95
CA ARG A 231 15.42 21.33 -6.37
C ARG A 231 16.44 22.45 -6.19
N ARG A 232 16.10 23.67 -6.63
CA ARG A 232 16.93 24.87 -6.42
C ARG A 232 17.14 25.16 -4.93
N LYS A 233 16.06 25.22 -4.14
CA LYS A 233 16.14 25.48 -2.69
C LYS A 233 16.99 24.45 -1.95
N SER A 234 16.90 23.18 -2.35
CA SER A 234 17.68 22.09 -1.75
C SER A 234 19.18 22.26 -1.99
N VAL A 235 19.59 22.70 -3.18
CA VAL A 235 20.99 23.02 -3.48
C VAL A 235 21.43 24.27 -2.73
N PHE A 236 20.65 25.35 -2.75
CA PHE A 236 20.98 26.60 -2.04
C PHE A 236 21.10 26.42 -0.53
N GLY A 237 20.24 25.59 0.08
CA GLY A 237 20.29 25.29 1.50
C GLY A 237 21.59 24.61 1.94
N LEU A 238 22.31 23.95 1.02
CA LEU A 238 23.61 23.34 1.30
C LEU A 238 24.78 24.34 1.22
N PHE A 239 24.51 25.55 0.74
CA PHE A 239 25.45 26.67 0.70
C PHE A 239 24.86 27.92 1.38
N PRO A 240 24.73 27.93 2.73
CA PRO A 240 24.17 29.05 3.47
C PRO A 240 24.76 30.41 3.14
N THR A 241 26.09 30.48 2.93
CA THR A 241 26.76 31.72 2.54
C THR A 241 26.24 32.26 1.21
N VAL A 242 26.01 31.38 0.24
CA VAL A 242 25.44 31.78 -1.06
C VAL A 242 23.99 32.24 -0.89
N ALA A 243 23.19 31.54 -0.07
CA ALA A 243 21.82 31.97 0.24
C ALA A 243 21.79 33.36 0.91
N LYS A 244 22.71 33.63 1.84
CA LYS A 244 22.88 34.95 2.48
C LYS A 244 23.29 36.03 1.46
N LEU A 245 24.27 35.73 0.61
CA LEU A 245 24.74 36.66 -0.43
C LEU A 245 23.67 36.93 -1.49
N GLU A 246 22.79 35.98 -1.80
CA GLU A 246 21.66 36.20 -2.71
C GLU A 246 20.71 37.29 -2.20
N PHE A 247 20.47 37.37 -0.89
CA PHE A 247 19.65 38.42 -0.31
C PHE A 247 20.26 39.82 -0.48
N LEU A 248 21.59 39.92 -0.48
CA LEU A 248 22.31 41.16 -0.78
C LEU A 248 22.25 41.48 -2.27
N HIS A 249 22.59 40.51 -3.13
CA HIS A 249 22.66 40.71 -4.57
C HIS A 249 22.13 39.52 -5.38
N LYS A 250 21.00 39.71 -6.06
CA LYS A 250 20.34 38.68 -6.88
C LYS A 250 21.21 38.13 -8.02
N SER A 251 22.23 38.86 -8.47
CA SER A 251 23.17 38.38 -9.50
C SER A 251 24.00 37.20 -9.01
N ILE A 252 24.35 37.15 -7.72
CA ILE A 252 25.11 36.05 -7.12
C ILE A 252 24.26 34.78 -7.17
N GLY A 253 23.00 34.86 -6.75
CA GLY A 253 22.06 33.74 -6.85
C GLY A 253 21.83 33.28 -8.29
N ARG A 254 21.73 34.20 -9.26
CA ARG A 254 21.61 33.85 -10.69
C ARG A 254 22.85 33.14 -11.21
N LEU A 255 24.04 33.69 -10.97
CA LEU A 255 25.31 33.09 -11.39
C LEU A 255 25.48 31.70 -10.78
N PHE A 256 25.25 31.56 -9.49
CA PHE A 256 25.32 30.28 -8.79
C PHE A 256 24.32 29.26 -9.35
N SER A 257 23.07 29.68 -9.61
CA SER A 257 22.05 28.81 -10.21
C SER A 257 22.42 28.36 -11.62
N THR A 258 23.08 29.21 -12.42
CA THR A 258 23.62 28.87 -13.74
C THR A 258 24.74 27.86 -13.64
N ILE A 259 25.74 28.11 -12.78
CA ILE A 259 26.87 27.20 -12.55
C ILE A 259 26.37 25.81 -12.12
N TRP A 260 25.40 25.80 -11.20
CA TRP A 260 24.81 24.56 -10.70
C TRP A 260 23.73 23.98 -11.60
N GLY A 261 23.40 24.58 -12.74
CA GLY A 261 22.36 24.09 -13.64
C GLY A 261 21.03 23.81 -12.94
N VAL A 262 20.66 24.66 -11.96
CA VAL A 262 19.38 24.64 -11.24
C VAL A 262 18.47 25.80 -11.65
N ASN A 263 18.85 26.51 -12.72
CA ASN A 263 17.92 27.37 -13.44
C ASN A 263 16.91 26.48 -14.18
N PHE A 264 15.65 26.87 -14.11
CA PHE A 264 14.57 26.22 -14.84
C PHE A 264 13.88 27.27 -15.70
N GLN A 265 13.77 26.97 -17.00
CA GLN A 265 12.93 27.76 -17.90
C GLN A 265 11.54 27.12 -17.89
N PRO A 266 10.50 27.86 -17.49
CA PRO A 266 9.15 27.34 -17.53
C PRO A 266 8.76 26.97 -18.97
N PRO A 267 7.89 25.96 -19.16
CA PRO A 267 7.40 25.60 -20.49
C PRO A 267 6.60 26.74 -21.13
N LYS A 268 6.44 26.71 -22.46
CA LYS A 268 5.84 27.82 -23.24
C LYS A 268 4.39 28.13 -22.84
N ASP A 269 3.69 27.12 -22.39
CA ASP A 269 2.30 27.12 -21.93
C ASP A 269 2.16 27.31 -20.41
N PHE A 270 3.27 27.61 -19.70
CA PHE A 270 3.26 27.79 -18.25
C PHE A 270 2.29 28.88 -17.78
N ARG A 271 1.35 28.50 -16.92
CA ARG A 271 0.41 29.44 -16.28
C ARG A 271 0.46 29.28 -14.76
N PRO A 272 1.12 30.19 -14.03
CA PRO A 272 1.17 30.12 -12.58
C PRO A 272 -0.19 30.50 -11.98
N PHE A 273 -0.68 29.72 -11.02
CA PHE A 273 -1.94 30.03 -10.31
C PHE A 273 -1.73 30.91 -9.06
N PHE A 274 -0.49 31.04 -8.55
CA PHE A 274 -0.16 31.87 -7.39
C PHE A 274 -0.56 33.36 -7.50
N PRO A 275 -0.41 34.03 -8.67
CA PRO A 275 -0.90 35.40 -8.84
C PRO A 275 -2.41 35.53 -8.59
N ASP A 276 -3.20 34.57 -9.05
CA ASP A 276 -4.65 34.57 -8.84
C ASP A 276 -5.02 34.30 -7.37
N VAL A 277 -4.29 33.39 -6.71
CA VAL A 277 -4.39 33.19 -5.25
C VAL A 277 -4.14 34.51 -4.52
N GLY A 278 -3.02 35.18 -4.80
CA GLY A 278 -2.67 36.44 -4.15
C GLY A 278 -3.69 37.56 -4.40
N LYS A 279 -4.22 37.66 -5.63
CA LYS A 279 -5.26 38.62 -6.01
C LYS A 279 -6.57 38.37 -5.27
N ARG A 280 -6.99 37.10 -5.14
CA ARG A 280 -8.22 36.71 -4.44
C ARG A 280 -8.12 36.91 -2.93
N VAL A 281 -7.03 36.43 -2.32
CA VAL A 281 -6.72 36.69 -0.91
C VAL A 281 -6.77 38.19 -0.65
N SER A 282 -6.09 38.98 -1.48
CA SER A 282 -6.03 40.42 -1.26
C SER A 282 -7.39 41.10 -1.36
N ARG A 283 -8.21 40.72 -2.34
CA ARG A 283 -9.57 41.25 -2.50
C ARG A 283 -10.46 40.91 -1.29
N ARG A 284 -10.47 39.66 -0.85
CA ARG A 284 -11.31 39.20 0.26
C ARG A 284 -10.85 39.78 1.60
N VAL A 285 -9.55 39.82 1.87
CA VAL A 285 -9.02 40.46 3.08
C VAL A 285 -9.33 41.96 3.09
N ASN A 286 -9.10 42.68 1.99
CA ASN A 286 -9.43 44.11 1.88
C ASN A 286 -10.92 44.38 2.11
N ALA A 287 -11.81 43.54 1.56
CA ALA A 287 -13.25 43.68 1.74
C ALA A 287 -13.63 43.47 3.21
N ALA A 288 -13.03 42.49 3.88
CA ALA A 288 -13.33 42.15 5.27
C ALA A 288 -12.74 43.12 6.30
N THR A 289 -11.63 43.81 5.99
CA THR A 289 -11.00 44.80 6.89
C THR A 289 -11.51 46.21 6.68
N LYS A 290 -11.95 46.58 5.46
CA LYS A 290 -12.42 47.94 5.14
C LYS A 290 -13.93 48.14 5.23
N SER A 291 -14.75 47.10 5.02
CA SER A 291 -16.21 47.24 5.06
C SER A 291 -16.77 46.93 6.45
N LYS A 292 -17.58 47.84 7.01
CA LYS A 292 -18.41 47.58 8.21
C LYS A 292 -19.55 46.58 7.94
N ILE A 293 -19.87 46.33 6.67
CA ILE A 293 -21.02 45.55 6.22
C ILE A 293 -20.54 44.67 5.07
N ASN A 294 -20.08 43.46 5.37
CA ASN A 294 -20.12 42.33 4.44
C ASN A 294 -19.86 41.07 5.26
N LYS A 295 -20.94 40.32 5.52
CA LYS A 295 -20.85 38.99 6.06
C LYS A 295 -20.44 38.08 4.90
N ASP A 296 -19.18 37.65 4.88
CA ASP A 296 -18.74 36.61 3.95
C ASP A 296 -19.26 35.27 4.49
N ASP A 297 -20.40 34.80 3.98
CA ASP A 297 -21.05 33.56 4.42
C ASP A 297 -20.36 32.29 3.87
N ARG A 298 -19.24 32.45 3.15
CA ARG A 298 -18.43 31.31 2.67
C ARG A 298 -17.82 30.53 3.82
N LYS A 299 -17.92 29.21 3.72
CA LYS A 299 -17.26 28.26 4.62
C LYS A 299 -15.94 27.82 4.01
N ASP A 300 -14.88 28.59 4.26
CA ASP A 300 -13.53 28.27 3.82
C ASP A 300 -12.47 28.76 4.82
N LEU A 301 -11.25 28.25 4.65
CA LEU A 301 -10.12 28.57 5.54
C LEU A 301 -9.81 30.07 5.59
N LEU A 302 -9.97 30.80 4.48
CA LEU A 302 -9.72 32.23 4.48
C LEU A 302 -10.74 32.97 5.36
N THR A 303 -12.01 32.60 5.32
CA THR A 303 -13.03 33.13 6.24
C THR A 303 -12.62 32.90 7.69
N ASP A 304 -12.15 31.70 8.04
CA ASP A 304 -11.73 31.40 9.41
C ASP A 304 -10.47 32.14 9.83
N LEU A 305 -9.52 32.33 8.93
CA LEU A 305 -8.34 33.17 9.19
C LEU A 305 -8.74 34.65 9.37
N ILE A 306 -9.73 35.15 8.62
CA ILE A 306 -10.30 36.49 8.81
C ILE A 306 -10.97 36.60 10.19
N GLN A 307 -11.74 35.58 10.59
CA GLN A 307 -12.37 35.54 11.92
C GLN A 307 -11.31 35.48 13.03
N LEU A 308 -10.25 34.69 12.86
CA LEU A 308 -9.12 34.63 13.78
C LEU A 308 -8.45 36.00 13.94
N HIS A 309 -8.23 36.72 12.84
CA HIS A 309 -7.69 38.09 12.87
C HIS A 309 -8.58 39.05 13.65
N LYS A 310 -9.91 38.97 13.44
CA LYS A 310 -10.88 39.79 14.18
C LYS A 310 -10.93 39.45 15.66
N ALA A 311 -10.81 38.17 16.01
CA ALA A 311 -10.88 37.68 17.38
C ALA A 311 -9.58 37.87 18.17
N LYS A 312 -8.43 37.85 17.50
CA LYS A 312 -7.09 37.94 18.11
C LYS A 312 -6.25 39.00 17.41
N PRO A 313 -6.11 40.20 17.99
CA PRO A 313 -5.29 41.28 17.43
C PRO A 313 -3.83 40.88 17.14
N ASP A 314 -3.26 39.97 17.94
CA ASP A 314 -1.91 39.42 17.74
C ASP A 314 -1.74 38.65 16.42
N PHE A 315 -2.83 38.12 15.87
CA PHE A 315 -2.82 37.53 14.54
C PHE A 315 -3.03 38.63 13.51
N THR A 316 -1.94 39.33 13.15
CA THR A 316 -1.98 40.54 12.31
C THR A 316 -2.54 40.30 10.90
N GLU A 317 -2.93 41.39 10.20
CA GLU A 317 -3.36 41.30 8.80
C GLU A 317 -2.25 40.73 7.89
N LEU A 318 -0.98 41.01 8.22
CA LEU A 318 0.16 40.43 7.53
C LEU A 318 0.19 38.91 7.69
N TYR A 319 -0.06 38.39 8.89
CA TYR A 319 -0.12 36.95 9.15
C TYR A 319 -1.26 36.30 8.40
N LEU A 320 -2.44 36.93 8.41
CA LEU A 320 -3.60 36.49 7.65
C LEU A 320 -3.26 36.31 6.16
N ARG A 321 -2.72 37.35 5.52
CA ARG A 321 -2.36 37.29 4.09
C ARG A 321 -1.29 36.25 3.80
N LYS A 322 -0.24 36.20 4.63
CA LYS A 322 0.87 35.27 4.45
C LYS A 322 0.43 33.82 4.65
N MET A 323 -0.36 33.54 5.68
CA MET A 323 -0.88 32.21 5.96
C MET A 323 -1.81 31.72 4.84
N ALA A 324 -2.72 32.57 4.36
CA ALA A 324 -3.62 32.21 3.27
C ALA A 324 -2.86 31.78 1.99
N VAL A 325 -1.79 32.49 1.63
CA VAL A 325 -0.95 32.14 0.47
C VAL A 325 -0.05 30.92 0.75
N THR A 326 0.46 30.80 1.97
CA THR A 326 1.38 29.71 2.36
C THR A 326 0.71 28.34 2.33
N ASN A 327 -0.61 28.26 2.58
CA ASN A 327 -1.38 27.03 2.39
C ASN A 327 -1.19 26.41 1.01
N PHE A 328 -1.21 27.24 -0.04
CA PHE A 328 -0.92 26.80 -1.40
C PHE A 328 0.54 26.40 -1.54
N GLY A 329 1.48 27.29 -1.16
CA GLY A 329 2.92 27.06 -1.28
C GLY A 329 3.45 25.78 -0.63
N ALA A 330 2.85 25.35 0.48
CA ALA A 330 3.22 24.13 1.18
C ALA A 330 2.32 22.92 0.85
N GLY A 331 1.05 23.15 0.53
CA GLY A 331 0.03 22.10 0.47
C GLY A 331 -0.09 21.39 -0.87
N HIS A 332 0.05 22.09 -2.01
CA HIS A 332 -0.29 21.48 -3.30
C HIS A 332 0.66 20.32 -3.68
N GLU A 333 1.97 20.58 -3.67
CA GLU A 333 2.97 19.64 -4.18
C GLU A 333 3.14 18.44 -3.24
N THR A 334 3.01 18.69 -1.94
CA THR A 334 3.19 17.66 -0.92
C THR A 334 2.04 16.65 -0.95
N MET A 335 0.79 17.13 -1.12
CA MET A 335 -0.36 16.25 -1.34
C MET A 335 -0.28 15.54 -2.69
N ALA A 336 0.08 16.25 -3.76
CA ALA A 336 0.24 15.67 -5.09
C ALA A 336 1.25 14.51 -5.08
N SER A 337 2.45 14.74 -4.53
CA SER A 337 3.48 13.70 -4.40
C SER A 337 3.02 12.50 -3.57
N THR A 338 2.28 12.75 -2.48
CA THR A 338 1.72 11.67 -1.63
C THR A 338 0.71 10.84 -2.43
N LEU A 339 -0.25 11.49 -3.09
CA LEU A 339 -1.25 10.83 -3.93
C LEU A 339 -0.60 10.06 -5.07
N THR A 340 0.37 10.64 -5.78
CA THR A 340 1.12 9.95 -6.83
C THR A 340 1.77 8.68 -6.31
N SER A 341 2.42 8.71 -5.14
CA SER A 341 3.02 7.50 -4.56
C SER A 341 1.99 6.44 -4.18
N ILE A 342 0.83 6.85 -3.67
CA ILE A 342 -0.26 5.93 -3.31
C ILE A 342 -0.79 5.23 -4.56
N PHE A 343 -1.18 6.00 -5.58
CA PHE A 343 -1.75 5.43 -6.81
C PHE A 343 -0.73 4.65 -7.65
N ALA A 344 0.53 5.06 -7.63
CA ALA A 344 1.61 4.30 -8.27
C ALA A 344 1.79 2.92 -7.64
N LEU A 345 1.79 2.84 -6.30
CA LEU A 345 1.88 1.56 -5.58
C LEU A 345 0.60 0.74 -5.73
N LEU A 346 -0.56 1.39 -5.67
CA LEU A 346 -1.85 0.72 -5.82
C LEU A 346 -1.99 0.07 -7.21
N GLY A 347 -1.71 0.82 -8.28
CA GLY A 347 -1.79 0.31 -9.64
C GLY A 347 -0.62 -0.60 -10.07
N SER A 348 0.32 -0.90 -9.16
CA SER A 348 1.37 -1.90 -9.37
C SER A 348 1.14 -3.17 -8.56
N ASN A 349 0.10 -3.23 -7.72
CA ASN A 349 -0.16 -4.33 -6.80
C ASN A 349 -1.68 -4.63 -6.80
N ASP A 350 -2.09 -5.55 -7.68
CA ASP A 350 -3.50 -5.86 -7.94
C ASP A 350 -4.22 -6.43 -6.71
N ASP A 351 -3.52 -7.16 -5.85
CA ASP A 351 -4.01 -7.70 -4.58
C ASP A 351 -4.40 -6.60 -3.60
N VAL A 352 -3.53 -5.61 -3.42
CA VAL A 352 -3.78 -4.45 -2.55
C VAL A 352 -4.87 -3.57 -3.14
N GLN A 353 -4.87 -3.39 -4.46
CA GLN A 353 -5.94 -2.64 -5.15
C GLN A 353 -7.30 -3.29 -4.98
N ALA A 354 -7.38 -4.63 -5.04
CA ALA A 354 -8.60 -5.37 -4.77
C ALA A 354 -9.13 -5.17 -3.35
N GLN A 355 -8.25 -5.27 -2.35
CA GLN A 355 -8.59 -5.10 -0.93
C GLN A 355 -9.14 -3.70 -0.64
N VAL A 356 -8.43 -2.67 -1.11
CA VAL A 356 -8.85 -1.27 -0.95
C VAL A 356 -10.12 -0.99 -1.74
N SER A 357 -10.26 -1.54 -2.96
CA SER A 357 -11.49 -1.41 -3.75
C SER A 357 -12.68 -2.00 -3.00
N PHE A 358 -12.56 -3.22 -2.48
CA PHE A 358 -13.61 -3.89 -1.73
C PHE A 358 -14.05 -3.08 -0.50
N GLU A 359 -13.08 -2.58 0.26
CA GLU A 359 -13.33 -1.78 1.46
C GLU A 359 -14.09 -0.47 1.16
N VAL A 360 -13.81 0.18 0.02
CA VAL A 360 -14.47 1.46 -0.32
C VAL A 360 -15.85 1.27 -0.96
N LEU A 361 -16.26 0.05 -1.31
CA LEU A 361 -17.58 -0.21 -1.94
C LEU A 361 -18.74 0.16 -1.02
N GLU A 362 -18.61 -0.03 0.29
CA GLU A 362 -19.68 0.22 1.26
C GLU A 362 -19.74 1.68 1.74
N THR A 363 -18.80 2.53 1.34
CA THR A 363 -18.79 3.95 1.76
C THR A 363 -19.74 4.81 0.92
N SER A 364 -20.05 6.03 1.36
CA SER A 364 -20.59 7.05 0.46
C SER A 364 -19.61 7.35 -0.69
N ASN A 365 -20.08 8.02 -1.75
CA ASN A 365 -19.25 8.42 -2.87
C ASN A 365 -19.46 9.92 -3.20
N PRO A 366 -18.51 10.81 -2.83
CA PRO A 366 -17.28 10.52 -2.10
C PRO A 366 -17.49 10.04 -0.66
N ALA A 367 -16.52 9.30 -0.11
CA ALA A 367 -16.60 8.80 1.27
C ALA A 367 -16.58 9.95 2.28
N GLU A 368 -17.43 9.89 3.31
CA GLU A 368 -17.32 10.79 4.46
C GLU A 368 -15.93 10.67 5.10
N TYR A 369 -15.35 11.79 5.53
CA TYR A 369 -14.03 11.84 6.15
C TYR A 369 -13.98 10.97 7.41
N SER A 370 -15.05 11.01 8.20
CA SER A 370 -15.17 10.20 9.41
C SER A 370 -15.01 8.70 9.08
N THR A 371 -15.63 8.25 7.99
CA THR A 371 -15.53 6.87 7.49
C THR A 371 -14.17 6.60 6.88
N ALA A 372 -13.68 7.48 5.99
CA ALA A 372 -12.40 7.33 5.30
C ALA A 372 -11.19 7.16 6.24
N THR A 373 -11.22 7.78 7.42
CA THR A 373 -10.17 7.62 8.45
C THR A 373 -10.15 6.26 9.13
N ARG A 374 -11.24 5.50 9.02
CA ARG A 374 -11.45 4.20 9.71
C ARG A 374 -11.42 3.00 8.77
N LEU A 375 -11.05 3.22 7.50
CA LEU A 375 -10.90 2.18 6.49
C LEU A 375 -9.54 1.48 6.64
N PRO A 376 -9.43 0.33 7.33
CA PRO A 376 -8.16 -0.33 7.61
C PRO A 376 -7.25 -0.53 6.38
N GLU A 377 -7.76 -1.08 5.27
CA GLU A 377 -6.96 -1.39 4.07
C GLU A 377 -6.43 -0.11 3.42
N THR A 378 -7.32 0.88 3.23
CA THR A 378 -7.01 2.19 2.67
C THR A 378 -6.00 2.92 3.55
N GLN A 379 -6.17 2.88 4.87
CA GLN A 379 -5.23 3.50 5.80
C GLN A 379 -3.89 2.77 5.82
N SER A 380 -3.87 1.45 5.71
CA SER A 380 -2.65 0.65 5.63
C SER A 380 -1.85 0.98 4.36
N LEU A 381 -2.53 1.07 3.20
CA LEU A 381 -1.96 1.52 1.92
C LEU A 381 -1.33 2.91 2.06
N ILE A 382 -2.08 3.88 2.59
CA ILE A 382 -1.61 5.26 2.71
C ILE A 382 -0.41 5.36 3.64
N LYS A 383 -0.42 4.64 4.77
CA LYS A 383 0.71 4.59 5.71
C LYS A 383 1.93 3.96 5.05
N GLU A 384 1.74 2.86 4.33
CA GLU A 384 2.84 2.13 3.67
C GLU A 384 3.45 2.92 2.51
N ALA A 385 2.63 3.58 1.70
CA ALA A 385 3.09 4.46 0.64
C ALA A 385 3.94 5.61 1.20
N LYS A 386 3.47 6.26 2.27
CA LYS A 386 4.20 7.35 2.95
C LYS A 386 5.47 6.89 3.65
N ARG A 387 5.56 5.62 4.06
CA ARG A 387 6.75 4.99 4.64
C ARG A 387 7.81 4.76 3.56
N LEU A 388 7.43 4.18 2.42
CA LEU A 388 8.36 3.90 1.33
C LEU A 388 8.80 5.15 0.56
N TYR A 389 7.86 6.07 0.34
CA TYR A 389 8.02 7.29 -0.45
C TYR A 389 7.62 8.54 0.33
N PRO A 390 8.33 8.89 1.42
CA PRO A 390 8.07 10.12 2.14
C PRO A 390 8.38 11.33 1.26
N VAL A 391 7.46 12.29 1.22
CA VAL A 391 7.58 13.56 0.47
C VAL A 391 8.92 14.26 0.75
N ILE A 392 9.38 14.22 2.00
CA ILE A 392 10.68 14.74 2.38
C ILE A 392 11.69 13.59 2.42
N SER A 393 12.48 13.48 1.36
CA SER A 393 13.54 12.46 1.24
C SER A 393 14.92 12.89 1.75
N MET A 394 15.07 14.17 2.11
CA MET A 394 16.32 14.71 2.67
C MET A 394 16.34 14.60 4.20
N SER A 395 17.52 14.65 4.80
CA SER A 395 17.65 14.83 6.24
C SER A 395 16.97 16.12 6.68
N LEU A 396 16.34 16.15 7.86
CA LEU A 396 15.79 17.37 8.47
C LEU A 396 16.85 18.03 9.37
N PRO A 397 17.64 19.00 8.88
CA PRO A 397 18.84 19.44 9.59
C PRO A 397 18.51 20.34 10.80
N ARG A 398 19.14 20.05 11.93
CA ARG A 398 19.02 20.75 13.22
C ARG A 398 20.38 21.07 13.79
N LYS A 399 20.49 22.14 14.57
CA LYS A 399 21.71 22.49 15.30
C LYS A 399 21.72 21.81 16.65
N VAL A 400 22.86 21.21 16.99
CA VAL A 400 23.12 20.65 18.33
C VAL A 400 23.15 21.80 19.35
N PRO A 401 22.43 21.69 20.48
CA PRO A 401 22.42 22.69 21.55
C PRO A 401 23.80 22.95 22.18
N SER A 402 23.89 23.95 23.07
CA SER A 402 25.09 24.31 23.81
C SER A 402 25.71 23.17 24.62
N ASP A 403 24.89 22.21 25.03
CA ASP A 403 25.31 21.12 25.92
C ASP A 403 25.92 19.93 25.16
N GLY A 404 26.01 20.05 23.83
CA GLY A 404 26.45 18.98 22.94
C GLY A 404 25.40 17.87 22.79
N LEU A 405 25.76 16.81 22.06
CA LEU A 405 24.96 15.60 21.93
C LEU A 405 25.86 14.39 22.09
N ARG A 406 25.45 13.38 22.86
CA ARG A 406 26.14 12.09 22.97
C ARG A 406 25.23 11.00 22.45
N LEU A 407 25.69 10.25 21.46
CA LEU A 407 24.85 9.26 20.77
C LEU A 407 25.72 8.21 20.07
N HIS A 408 25.38 6.92 20.25
CA HIS A 408 26.13 5.75 19.76
C HIS A 408 27.64 5.80 20.05
N GLY A 409 28.02 6.25 21.25
CA GLY A 409 29.43 6.35 21.67
C GLY A 409 30.19 7.54 21.09
N TYR A 410 29.54 8.37 20.27
CA TYR A 410 30.13 9.59 19.72
C TYR A 410 29.66 10.84 20.48
N HIS A 411 30.53 11.84 20.58
CA HIS A 411 30.22 13.16 21.11
C HIS A 411 30.19 14.19 19.98
N PHE A 412 29.11 14.97 19.93
CA PHE A 412 28.85 16.00 18.95
C PHE A 412 28.98 17.37 19.60
N PRO A 413 29.93 18.20 19.14
CA PRO A 413 30.07 19.56 19.64
C PRO A 413 28.82 20.41 19.40
N PRO A 414 28.59 21.45 20.22
CA PRO A 414 27.55 22.45 19.99
C PRO A 414 27.61 23.04 18.58
N ASN A 415 26.47 23.45 18.04
CA ASN A 415 26.34 24.05 16.71
C ASN A 415 26.69 23.10 15.54
N THR A 416 27.06 21.84 15.80
CA THR A 416 27.11 20.79 14.77
C THR A 416 25.73 20.64 14.15
N THR A 417 25.65 20.51 12.83
CA THR A 417 24.36 20.22 12.20
C THR A 417 24.13 18.71 12.17
N VAL A 418 22.95 18.27 12.60
CA VAL A 418 22.56 16.86 12.66
C VAL A 418 21.19 16.70 12.01
N GLY A 419 20.90 15.57 11.40
CA GLY A 419 19.59 15.34 10.80
C GLY A 419 19.25 13.86 10.74
N CYS A 420 17.95 13.57 10.84
CA CYS A 420 17.43 12.24 10.56
C CYS A 420 16.91 12.18 9.14
N ASN A 421 17.28 11.14 8.39
CA ASN A 421 16.78 10.89 7.04
C ASN A 421 15.50 10.05 7.11
N PRO A 422 14.32 10.58 6.69
CA PRO A 422 13.06 9.84 6.77
C PRO A 422 13.09 8.53 5.99
N VAL A 423 13.67 8.49 4.79
CA VAL A 423 13.72 7.29 3.94
C VAL A 423 14.49 6.16 4.62
N ALA A 424 15.63 6.47 5.24
CA ALA A 424 16.42 5.48 5.96
C ALA A 424 15.73 5.00 7.25
N LEU A 425 15.10 5.92 7.98
CA LEU A 425 14.36 5.59 9.20
C LEU A 425 13.16 4.70 8.92
N HIS A 426 12.41 5.03 7.87
CA HIS A 426 11.21 4.29 7.46
C HIS A 426 11.52 2.92 6.87
N ARG A 427 12.79 2.63 6.59
CA ARG A 427 13.29 1.34 6.07
C ARG A 427 14.24 0.65 7.04
N ASN A 428 14.26 1.07 8.30
CA ASN A 428 15.09 0.43 9.32
C ASN A 428 14.54 -0.99 9.62
N PRO A 429 15.30 -2.07 9.36
CA PRO A 429 14.82 -3.43 9.59
C PRO A 429 14.59 -3.75 11.07
N ASP A 430 15.25 -3.03 11.99
CA ASP A 430 15.03 -3.21 13.43
C ASP A 430 13.62 -2.74 13.87
N ILE A 431 12.99 -1.86 13.08
CA ILE A 431 11.66 -1.29 13.36
C ILE A 431 10.59 -1.93 12.46
N PHE A 432 10.91 -2.14 11.19
CA PHE A 432 9.95 -2.56 10.17
C PHE A 432 10.16 -4.02 9.71
N GLY A 433 11.06 -4.78 10.33
CA GLY A 433 11.35 -6.16 9.96
C GLY A 433 12.29 -6.31 8.75
N SER A 434 12.65 -7.56 8.44
CA SER A 434 13.59 -7.86 7.33
C SER A 434 13.07 -7.47 5.95
N ASP A 435 11.76 -7.33 5.80
CA ASP A 435 11.06 -6.88 4.59
C ASP A 435 10.88 -5.35 4.54
N SER A 436 11.62 -4.57 5.34
CA SER A 436 11.49 -3.11 5.44
C SER A 436 11.68 -2.34 4.12
N ASP A 437 12.24 -2.98 3.10
CA ASP A 437 12.40 -2.40 1.77
C ASP A 437 11.25 -2.72 0.80
N MET A 438 10.40 -3.67 1.15
CA MET A 438 9.27 -4.13 0.35
C MET A 438 8.01 -3.32 0.65
N PHE A 439 7.12 -3.27 -0.33
CA PHE A 439 5.75 -2.76 -0.14
C PHE A 439 4.91 -3.86 0.48
N ASN A 440 4.44 -3.63 1.72
CA ASN A 440 3.61 -4.57 2.46
C ASN A 440 2.62 -3.79 3.35
N PRO A 441 1.42 -3.43 2.83
CA PRO A 441 0.40 -2.72 3.61
C PRO A 441 -0.08 -3.52 4.82
N ALA A 442 -0.14 -4.85 4.73
CA ALA A 442 -0.60 -5.73 5.80
C ALA A 442 0.20 -5.58 7.11
N ARG A 443 1.42 -5.01 7.08
CA ARG A 443 2.19 -4.70 8.30
C ARG A 443 1.45 -3.77 9.25
N TRP A 444 0.56 -2.92 8.74
CA TRP A 444 -0.20 -1.97 9.55
C TRP A 444 -1.49 -2.58 10.10
N LEU A 445 -1.85 -3.79 9.65
CA LEU A 445 -3.07 -4.52 10.01
C LEU A 445 -2.85 -5.59 11.09
N THR A 446 -1.60 -5.79 11.54
CA THR A 446 -1.24 -6.85 12.49
C THR A 446 -2.06 -6.76 13.78
N ALA A 447 -2.47 -7.91 14.32
CA ALA A 447 -3.27 -8.06 15.54
C ALA A 447 -2.59 -7.57 16.85
N ASP A 448 -1.36 -7.05 16.78
CA ASP A 448 -0.67 -6.32 17.86
C ASP A 448 -0.74 -4.79 17.61
N PRO A 449 -1.66 -4.08 18.28
CA PRO A 449 -1.79 -2.63 18.15
C PRO A 449 -0.56 -1.85 18.64
N ASP A 450 0.27 -2.42 19.50
CA ASP A 450 1.46 -1.73 20.01
C ASP A 450 2.59 -1.68 18.99
N ALA A 451 2.77 -2.73 18.19
CA ALA A 451 3.70 -2.73 17.07
C ALA A 451 3.34 -1.66 16.02
N ALA A 452 2.08 -1.58 15.61
CA ALA A 452 1.60 -0.56 14.67
C ALA A 452 1.80 0.86 15.24
N ARG A 453 1.46 1.08 16.52
CA ARG A 453 1.70 2.35 17.21
C ARG A 453 3.19 2.70 17.29
N ALA A 454 4.06 1.72 17.52
CA ALA A 454 5.50 1.93 17.55
C ALA A 454 6.02 2.41 16.18
N MET A 455 5.61 1.75 15.09
CA MET A 455 5.95 2.17 13.72
C MET A 455 5.42 3.56 13.39
N GLU A 456 4.21 3.92 13.82
CA GLU A 456 3.66 5.26 13.62
C GLU A 456 4.45 6.34 14.37
N ARG A 457 4.87 6.06 15.61
CA ARG A 457 5.68 7.00 16.40
C ARG A 457 7.01 7.30 15.73
N VAL A 458 7.57 6.34 14.99
CA VAL A 458 8.84 6.54 14.26
C VAL A 458 8.68 7.33 12.97
N SER A 459 7.44 7.48 12.49
CA SER A 459 7.19 8.14 11.22
C SER A 459 7.56 9.63 11.28
N LEU A 460 8.22 10.08 10.21
CA LEU A 460 8.65 11.45 9.98
C LEU A 460 7.94 12.03 8.75
N SER A 461 6.90 11.37 8.25
CA SER A 461 6.14 11.85 7.08
C SER A 461 5.51 13.23 7.32
N TRP A 462 5.29 13.59 8.59
CA TRP A 462 4.79 14.91 9.00
C TRP A 462 5.84 15.76 9.72
N GLY A 463 7.12 15.38 9.66
CA GLY A 463 8.14 15.90 10.58
C GLY A 463 8.02 15.29 11.97
N GLY A 464 8.54 15.97 12.99
CA GLY A 464 8.51 15.45 14.36
C GLY A 464 8.53 16.55 15.44
N GLY A 465 8.07 16.15 16.62
CA GLY A 465 8.07 16.96 17.84
C GLY A 465 7.24 18.24 17.71
N SER A 466 7.72 19.30 18.36
CA SER A 466 7.09 20.62 18.33
C SER A 466 7.04 21.28 16.95
N ARG A 467 7.78 20.75 15.96
CA ARG A 467 7.87 21.28 14.59
C ARG A 467 7.15 20.39 13.57
N SER A 468 6.17 19.60 14.01
CA SER A 468 5.31 18.80 13.14
C SER A 468 4.50 19.67 12.17
N CYS A 469 4.12 19.09 11.04
CA CYS A 469 3.43 19.77 9.95
C CYS A 469 2.13 20.44 10.44
N PRO A 470 1.99 21.77 10.24
CA PRO A 470 0.78 22.48 10.66
C PRO A 470 -0.45 22.09 9.84
N GLY A 471 -0.26 21.77 8.56
CA GLY A 471 -1.33 21.38 7.63
C GLY A 471 -1.65 19.89 7.62
N ARG A 472 -1.14 19.09 8.58
CA ARG A 472 -1.35 17.64 8.62
C ARG A 472 -2.81 17.25 8.42
N HIS A 473 -3.72 17.80 9.23
CA HIS A 473 -5.13 17.42 9.19
C HIS A 473 -5.85 17.90 7.92
N LEU A 474 -5.42 19.02 7.33
CA LEU A 474 -5.96 19.47 6.04
C LEU A 474 -5.51 18.55 4.91
N ALA A 475 -4.24 18.13 4.93
CA ALA A 475 -3.72 17.17 3.97
C ALA A 475 -4.34 15.78 4.14
N GLU A 476 -4.54 15.31 5.37
CA GLU A 476 -5.26 14.06 5.66
C GLU A 476 -6.71 14.13 5.18
N LEU A 477 -7.43 15.25 5.39
CA LEU A 477 -8.78 15.45 4.87
C LEU A 477 -8.85 15.29 3.35
N VAL A 478 -7.92 15.89 2.61
CA VAL A 478 -7.88 15.77 1.15
C VAL A 478 -7.45 14.36 0.73
N VAL A 479 -6.30 13.87 1.20
CA VAL A 479 -5.74 12.58 0.77
C VAL A 479 -6.67 11.43 1.11
N PHE A 480 -7.23 11.40 2.32
CA PHE A 480 -8.10 10.30 2.76
C PHE A 480 -9.44 10.29 2.04
N LYS A 481 -9.87 11.41 1.44
CA LYS A 481 -11.09 11.44 0.61
C LYS A 481 -10.79 11.18 -0.86
N VAL A 482 -9.67 11.68 -1.39
CA VAL A 482 -9.27 11.46 -2.80
C VAL A 482 -9.05 9.98 -3.09
N VAL A 483 -8.34 9.25 -2.22
CA VAL A 483 -8.03 7.83 -2.42
C VAL A 483 -9.29 6.99 -2.62
N PRO A 484 -10.23 6.90 -1.64
CA PRO A 484 -11.43 6.11 -1.81
C PRO A 484 -12.35 6.63 -2.93
N ALA A 485 -12.41 7.94 -3.17
CA ALA A 485 -13.25 8.51 -4.24
C ALA A 485 -12.80 8.09 -5.64
N LEU A 486 -11.49 7.97 -5.88
CA LEU A 486 -10.97 7.51 -7.17
C LEU A 486 -10.99 5.98 -7.28
N VAL A 487 -10.60 5.26 -6.22
CA VAL A 487 -10.60 3.78 -6.23
C VAL A 487 -12.00 3.21 -6.43
N LYS A 488 -13.02 3.86 -5.88
CA LYS A 488 -14.41 3.43 -6.06
C LYS A 488 -14.91 3.52 -7.51
N GLU A 489 -14.25 4.34 -8.34
CA GLU A 489 -14.71 4.70 -9.68
C GLU A 489 -13.80 4.19 -10.80
N PHE A 490 -12.55 3.86 -10.48
CA PHE A 490 -11.53 3.51 -11.45
C PHE A 490 -10.68 2.34 -10.95
N ILE A 491 -10.40 1.40 -11.85
CA ILE A 491 -9.26 0.50 -11.74
C ILE A 491 -8.04 1.26 -12.25
N ILE A 492 -6.95 1.25 -11.49
CA ILE A 492 -5.73 1.99 -11.74
C ILE A 492 -4.66 1.03 -12.24
N GLU A 493 -4.14 1.31 -13.42
CA GLU A 493 -2.95 0.66 -13.98
C GLU A 493 -1.87 1.73 -14.16
N VAL A 494 -0.62 1.39 -13.85
CA VAL A 494 0.50 2.34 -13.92
C VAL A 494 1.68 1.74 -14.68
N ASP A 495 2.13 2.44 -15.73
CA ASP A 495 3.43 2.14 -16.33
C ASP A 495 4.53 2.90 -15.57
N LEU A 496 5.31 2.16 -14.79
CA LEU A 496 6.40 2.73 -14.03
C LEU A 496 7.70 2.83 -14.85
N PRO A 497 8.51 3.87 -14.63
CA PRO A 497 9.86 3.94 -15.16
C PRO A 497 10.69 2.69 -14.75
N PRO A 498 11.62 2.22 -15.60
CA PRO A 498 12.42 1.01 -15.33
C PRO A 498 13.17 1.02 -13.99
N GLU A 499 13.56 2.20 -13.52
CA GLU A 499 14.28 2.41 -12.25
C GLU A 499 13.42 2.11 -11.01
N ASP A 500 12.09 2.23 -11.14
CA ASP A 500 11.12 2.03 -10.07
C ASP A 500 10.37 0.68 -10.20
N LYS A 501 10.33 0.05 -11.39
CA LYS A 501 9.79 -1.32 -11.60
C LYS A 501 10.42 -2.37 -10.68
N ASN A 502 11.73 -2.25 -10.40
CA ASN A 502 12.46 -3.14 -9.49
C ASN A 502 12.15 -2.93 -7.99
N ARG A 503 11.32 -1.92 -7.66
CA ARG A 503 11.05 -1.44 -6.29
C ARG A 503 9.55 -1.39 -5.95
N SER A 504 8.70 -1.18 -6.95
CA SER A 504 7.25 -1.43 -6.88
C SER A 504 6.93 -2.91 -7.01
N GLY A 505 7.79 -3.67 -7.71
CA GLY A 505 7.70 -5.11 -7.77
C GLY A 505 7.95 -5.72 -6.41
N CYS A 506 6.91 -6.32 -5.83
CA CYS A 506 7.12 -7.55 -5.10
C CYS A 506 7.93 -8.47 -6.02
N ARG A 507 9.17 -8.81 -5.67
CA ARG A 507 9.89 -9.87 -6.37
C ARG A 507 9.31 -11.21 -5.94
N CYS A 508 8.15 -11.54 -6.49
CA CYS A 508 8.00 -12.89 -7.03
C CYS A 508 8.95 -12.95 -8.22
N ALA A 509 10.05 -13.68 -8.06
CA ALA A 509 11.04 -13.80 -9.12
C ALA A 509 10.43 -14.51 -10.35
N GLY A 510 10.13 -13.74 -11.40
CA GLY A 510 10.15 -14.20 -12.79
C GLY A 510 8.81 -14.27 -13.54
N VAL A 511 8.30 -13.15 -14.06
CA VAL A 511 7.47 -13.08 -15.29
C VAL A 511 7.66 -11.68 -15.93
N PRO A 512 7.73 -11.51 -17.28
CA PRO A 512 7.94 -10.22 -17.94
C PRO A 512 6.63 -9.41 -18.14
N ALA A 513 6.79 -8.10 -18.37
CA ALA A 513 5.71 -7.11 -18.48
C ALA A 513 4.77 -7.31 -19.69
N PRO A 514 3.46 -6.99 -19.58
CA PRO A 514 2.52 -7.05 -20.70
C PRO A 514 2.43 -5.68 -21.40
N SER A 515 2.90 -5.63 -22.64
CA SER A 515 2.48 -4.62 -23.61
C SER A 515 1.31 -5.16 -24.42
N GLN A 516 0.29 -4.33 -24.63
CA GLN A 516 -0.91 -4.53 -25.46
C GLN A 516 -2.11 -5.17 -24.74
N LEU A 517 -3.07 -4.33 -24.33
CA LEU A 517 -4.47 -4.42 -24.78
C LEU A 517 -5.29 -3.24 -24.23
N SER A 518 -5.68 -2.37 -25.16
CA SER A 518 -6.69 -1.32 -25.01
C SER A 518 -8.12 -1.90 -25.05
N SER A 519 -9.06 -1.19 -24.40
CA SER A 519 -10.55 -1.35 -24.39
C SER A 519 -11.04 -2.50 -23.48
N VAL A 520 -11.93 -2.32 -22.49
CA VAL A 520 -13.35 -1.89 -22.55
C VAL A 520 -13.91 -1.54 -21.15
N SER A 521 -14.68 -0.45 -21.10
CA SER A 521 -15.82 -0.02 -20.26
C SER A 521 -16.18 -0.61 -18.88
N SER A 522 -16.40 0.35 -17.97
CA SER A 522 -17.11 0.32 -16.69
C SER A 522 -18.61 -0.10 -16.79
N CYS A 523 -19.02 -1.10 -16.00
CA CYS A 523 -20.38 -1.24 -15.48
C CYS A 523 -20.39 -2.09 -14.20
N ALA A 524 -20.24 -1.41 -13.05
CA ALA A 524 -20.88 -1.72 -11.75
C ALA A 524 -20.46 -3.01 -10.99
N LEU A 525 -19.20 -3.24 -10.63
CA LEU A 525 -18.45 -2.70 -9.48
C LEU A 525 -18.92 -3.06 -8.04
N GLN A 526 -20.04 -3.75 -7.84
CA GLN A 526 -20.41 -4.28 -6.49
C GLN A 526 -20.67 -5.79 -6.48
N THR A 527 -20.74 -6.39 -7.66
CA THR A 527 -20.90 -7.83 -7.87
C THR A 527 -19.55 -8.48 -8.16
N THR A 528 -18.53 -7.72 -8.58
CA THR A 528 -17.44 -8.23 -9.40
C THR A 528 -16.13 -8.58 -8.70
N TYR A 529 -16.00 -8.66 -7.38
CA TYR A 529 -14.81 -9.33 -6.78
C TYR A 529 -15.17 -10.67 -6.14
N SER A 530 -16.34 -10.75 -5.51
CA SER A 530 -17.02 -12.05 -5.34
C SER A 530 -17.40 -12.64 -6.69
N ALA A 531 -17.66 -11.83 -7.74
CA ALA A 531 -17.77 -12.28 -9.13
C ALA A 531 -16.54 -12.01 -10.03
N LEU A 532 -15.32 -11.74 -9.54
CA LEU A 532 -14.11 -11.96 -10.36
C LEU A 532 -13.26 -13.12 -9.84
N LEU A 533 -13.51 -13.59 -8.63
CA LEU A 533 -13.28 -14.99 -8.27
C LEU A 533 -14.52 -15.88 -8.56
N MET A 534 -15.70 -15.33 -8.91
CA MET A 534 -16.83 -16.12 -9.47
C MET A 534 -17.11 -15.91 -10.98
N ASP A 535 -16.66 -14.85 -11.69
CA ASP A 535 -16.80 -14.74 -13.18
C ASP A 535 -15.52 -15.08 -13.95
N HIS A 536 -14.35 -15.24 -13.30
CA HIS A 536 -13.24 -15.96 -13.94
C HIS A 536 -13.49 -17.47 -14.02
N TYR A 537 -14.61 -17.92 -13.47
CA TYR A 537 -15.04 -19.29 -13.37
C TYR A 537 -16.42 -19.39 -14.00
N LYS A 538 -16.50 -19.25 -15.33
CA LYS A 538 -17.77 -19.33 -16.06
C LYS A 538 -18.44 -20.68 -15.81
N TYR A 539 -19.38 -20.70 -14.88
CA TYR A 539 -20.39 -21.74 -14.77
C TYR A 539 -21.32 -21.63 -15.97
N PRO A 540 -21.49 -22.68 -16.79
CA PRO A 540 -22.39 -22.61 -17.92
C PRO A 540 -23.83 -22.42 -17.45
N SER A 541 -24.47 -21.52 -18.17
CA SER A 541 -25.86 -21.09 -18.05
C SER A 541 -26.83 -22.27 -18.14
N GLY A 542 -27.60 -22.50 -17.06
CA GLY A 542 -28.77 -23.39 -17.09
C GLY A 542 -29.12 -24.08 -15.77
N GLY A 543 -28.22 -24.12 -14.78
CA GLY A 543 -28.45 -24.74 -13.46
C GLY A 543 -28.31 -23.75 -12.31
N PHE A 544 -28.90 -24.07 -11.15
CA PHE A 544 -28.70 -23.32 -9.92
C PHE A 544 -27.21 -23.16 -9.60
N SER A 545 -26.79 -21.93 -9.30
CA SER A 545 -25.40 -21.60 -8.94
C SER A 545 -25.24 -21.59 -7.41
N ILE A 546 -24.32 -22.42 -6.89
CA ILE A 546 -23.87 -22.30 -5.50
C ILE A 546 -22.87 -21.15 -5.45
N ALA A 547 -23.34 -19.99 -5.00
CA ALA A 547 -22.47 -18.86 -4.70
C ALA A 547 -22.07 -18.89 -3.22
N LEU A 548 -20.80 -19.16 -2.90
CA LEU A 548 -20.24 -18.96 -1.56
C LEU A 548 -20.20 -17.47 -1.19
N GLN A 549 -21.35 -16.94 -0.78
CA GLN A 549 -21.60 -15.51 -0.58
C GLN A 549 -20.93 -14.93 0.67
N LYS A 550 -20.42 -15.77 1.58
CA LYS A 550 -19.90 -15.36 2.88
C LYS A 550 -18.47 -15.82 3.08
N ASN A 551 -17.74 -15.06 3.88
CA ASN A 551 -16.39 -15.37 4.31
C ASN A 551 -16.33 -15.30 5.84
N ALA A 552 -15.60 -16.22 6.46
CA ALA A 552 -15.33 -16.19 7.90
C ALA A 552 -13.86 -16.46 8.17
N LEU A 553 -13.33 -15.86 9.23
CA LEU A 553 -12.00 -16.17 9.74
C LEU A 553 -12.12 -17.35 10.72
N ILE A 554 -11.64 -18.52 10.30
CA ILE A 554 -11.58 -19.72 11.12
C ILE A 554 -10.11 -20.05 11.38
N LYS A 555 -9.74 -20.10 12.67
CA LYS A 555 -8.34 -20.34 13.10
C LYS A 555 -7.31 -19.41 12.42
N GLY A 556 -7.72 -18.19 12.07
CA GLY A 556 -6.85 -17.18 11.45
C GLY A 556 -6.84 -17.20 9.92
N SER A 557 -7.57 -18.10 9.26
CA SER A 557 -7.66 -18.17 7.79
C SER A 557 -9.07 -17.89 7.29
N ARG A 558 -9.19 -17.21 6.15
CA ARG A 558 -10.46 -16.92 5.48
C ARG A 558 -11.00 -18.18 4.80
N VAL A 559 -12.19 -18.58 5.22
CA VAL A 559 -12.95 -19.69 4.66
C VAL A 559 -14.18 -19.15 3.96
N ALA A 560 -14.31 -19.48 2.67
CA ALA A 560 -15.48 -19.14 1.87
C ALA A 560 -16.61 -20.15 2.15
N TYR A 561 -17.83 -19.67 2.40
CA TYR A 561 -18.98 -20.52 2.68
C TYR A 561 -20.32 -19.93 2.22
N GLY A 562 -21.33 -20.78 2.13
CA GLY A 562 -22.72 -20.47 1.79
C GLY A 562 -23.68 -21.21 2.72
N VAL A 563 -24.83 -20.59 2.98
CA VAL A 563 -25.92 -21.19 3.76
C VAL A 563 -27.23 -20.95 3.02
N TYR A 564 -27.97 -22.02 2.74
CA TYR A 564 -29.18 -22.00 1.93
C TYR A 564 -30.32 -22.73 2.63
N GLY A 565 -31.55 -22.32 2.32
CA GLY A 565 -32.75 -22.93 2.87
C GLY A 565 -32.94 -22.70 4.37
N THR A 566 -33.99 -23.32 4.89
CA THR A 566 -34.38 -23.30 6.30
C THR A 566 -34.77 -24.73 6.69
N GLY A 567 -34.59 -25.09 7.96
CA GLY A 567 -34.89 -26.45 8.45
C GLY A 567 -33.70 -27.15 9.10
N LYS A 568 -33.68 -28.49 9.06
CA LYS A 568 -32.63 -29.29 9.69
C LYS A 568 -31.26 -29.01 9.04
N PRO A 569 -30.18 -28.83 9.83
CA PRO A 569 -28.87 -28.49 9.30
C PRO A 569 -28.22 -29.68 8.60
N VAL A 570 -27.70 -29.41 7.40
CA VAL A 570 -26.92 -30.34 6.57
C VAL A 570 -25.63 -29.64 6.16
N VAL A 571 -24.48 -30.27 6.36
CA VAL A 571 -23.15 -29.74 5.98
C VAL A 571 -22.58 -30.58 4.84
N LEU A 572 -22.15 -29.91 3.77
CA LEU A 572 -21.56 -30.53 2.58
C LEU A 572 -20.05 -30.28 2.56
N ILE A 573 -19.25 -31.35 2.38
CA ILE A 573 -17.78 -31.30 2.37
C ILE A 573 -17.26 -31.87 1.05
N HIS A 574 -16.63 -31.03 0.22
CA HIS A 574 -16.11 -31.45 -1.10
C HIS A 574 -14.74 -32.14 -1.00
N GLY A 575 -14.29 -32.75 -2.11
CA GLY A 575 -12.97 -33.39 -2.25
C GLY A 575 -11.99 -32.65 -3.17
N THR A 576 -11.02 -33.36 -3.73
CA THR A 576 -9.92 -32.86 -4.57
C THR A 576 -9.92 -33.54 -5.93
N PRO A 577 -9.49 -32.88 -7.03
CA PRO A 577 -9.11 -31.46 -7.16
C PRO A 577 -10.32 -30.52 -7.29
N SER A 578 -11.44 -30.89 -6.66
CA SER A 578 -12.74 -30.21 -6.70
C SER A 578 -12.86 -29.03 -5.72
N SER A 579 -14.06 -28.44 -5.66
CA SER A 579 -14.50 -27.41 -4.72
C SER A 579 -15.98 -27.62 -4.36
N SER A 580 -16.57 -26.74 -3.55
CA SER A 580 -18.01 -26.71 -3.23
C SER A 580 -18.93 -26.76 -4.45
N LEU A 581 -18.40 -26.40 -5.61
CA LEU A 581 -19.04 -26.52 -6.91
C LEU A 581 -19.68 -27.89 -7.18
N ILE A 582 -19.06 -28.97 -6.73
CA ILE A 582 -19.56 -30.33 -6.98
C ILE A 582 -20.99 -30.53 -6.48
N TRP A 583 -21.41 -29.69 -5.53
CA TRP A 583 -22.74 -29.75 -4.94
C TRP A 583 -23.82 -28.98 -5.72
N ARG A 584 -23.50 -28.30 -6.83
CA ARG A 584 -24.43 -27.34 -7.49
C ARG A 584 -25.75 -27.96 -7.94
N GLY A 585 -25.73 -29.23 -8.35
CA GLY A 585 -26.94 -29.99 -8.72
C GLY A 585 -27.73 -30.50 -7.52
N ILE A 586 -27.12 -30.53 -6.33
CA ILE A 586 -27.66 -31.18 -5.12
C ILE A 586 -28.23 -30.17 -4.13
N VAL A 587 -27.57 -29.03 -3.90
CA VAL A 587 -28.04 -28.00 -2.94
C VAL A 587 -29.50 -27.58 -3.17
N PRO A 588 -29.96 -27.31 -4.40
CA PRO A 588 -31.37 -26.94 -4.64
C PRO A 588 -32.34 -28.01 -4.18
N LYS A 589 -32.04 -29.27 -4.48
CA LYS A 589 -32.91 -30.40 -4.17
C LYS A 589 -33.02 -30.60 -2.66
N LEU A 590 -31.93 -30.41 -1.93
CA LEU A 590 -31.94 -30.43 -0.47
C LEU A 590 -32.72 -29.23 0.11
N VAL A 591 -32.56 -28.03 -0.44
CA VAL A 591 -33.32 -26.85 0.00
C VAL A 591 -34.82 -27.04 -0.25
N ASP A 592 -35.19 -27.53 -1.44
CA ASP A 592 -36.57 -27.89 -1.80
C ASP A 592 -37.13 -29.00 -0.89
N GLY A 593 -36.26 -29.88 -0.41
CA GLY A 593 -36.56 -30.91 0.59
C GLY A 593 -36.74 -30.39 2.01
N GLY A 594 -36.60 -29.07 2.25
CA GLY A 594 -36.81 -28.44 3.56
C GLY A 594 -35.59 -28.49 4.50
N TYR A 595 -34.38 -28.55 3.94
CA TYR A 595 -33.14 -28.56 4.71
C TYR A 595 -32.43 -27.20 4.70
N LYS A 596 -31.74 -26.91 5.81
CA LYS A 596 -30.79 -25.79 5.89
C LYS A 596 -29.40 -26.31 5.53
N VAL A 597 -28.95 -25.98 4.33
CA VAL A 597 -27.73 -26.53 3.73
C VAL A 597 -26.57 -25.56 3.89
N HIS A 598 -25.50 -26.03 4.51
CA HIS A 598 -24.24 -25.35 4.74
C HIS A 598 -23.18 -25.96 3.83
N VAL A 599 -22.49 -25.13 3.06
CA VAL A 599 -21.45 -25.56 2.11
C VAL A 599 -20.27 -24.59 2.21
N PHE A 600 -19.05 -25.08 2.05
CA PHE A 600 -17.83 -24.27 2.13
C PHE A 600 -16.73 -24.87 1.28
N ASP A 601 -15.72 -24.07 0.96
CA ASP A 601 -14.49 -24.56 0.36
C ASP A 601 -13.44 -24.89 1.44
N LEU A 602 -12.81 -26.05 1.33
CA LEU A 602 -11.70 -26.46 2.20
C LEU A 602 -10.55 -25.43 2.12
N LEU A 603 -9.79 -25.25 3.20
CA LEU A 603 -8.67 -24.30 3.23
C LEU A 603 -7.57 -24.73 2.24
N GLY A 604 -7.13 -23.86 1.34
CA GLY A 604 -6.25 -24.21 0.21
C GLY A 604 -6.96 -24.71 -1.04
N PHE A 605 -8.30 -24.72 -1.06
CA PHE A 605 -9.15 -25.17 -2.15
C PHE A 605 -10.11 -24.07 -2.60
N GLY A 606 -10.56 -24.16 -3.85
CA GLY A 606 -11.61 -23.30 -4.42
C GLY A 606 -11.40 -21.82 -4.15
N LEU A 607 -12.37 -21.22 -3.47
CA LEU A 607 -12.47 -19.81 -3.09
C LEU A 607 -11.95 -19.52 -1.68
N SER A 608 -11.64 -20.53 -0.86
CA SER A 608 -11.04 -20.32 0.46
C SER A 608 -9.59 -19.83 0.34
N GLU A 609 -9.06 -19.28 1.43
CA GLU A 609 -7.69 -18.76 1.48
C GLU A 609 -6.69 -19.84 1.07
N ARG A 610 -5.66 -19.42 0.31
CA ARG A 610 -4.50 -20.23 -0.05
C ARG A 610 -3.35 -19.75 0.83
N PRO A 611 -3.06 -20.43 1.95
CA PRO A 611 -2.19 -19.88 2.97
C PRO A 611 -0.76 -19.67 2.44
N TRP A 612 -0.28 -18.43 2.43
CA TRP A 612 1.12 -18.17 2.03
C TRP A 612 2.13 -18.73 3.03
N ASP A 613 1.72 -18.93 4.28
CA ASP A 613 2.51 -19.55 5.34
C ASP A 613 2.46 -21.08 5.23
N SER A 614 3.60 -21.68 4.91
CA SER A 614 3.80 -23.14 4.85
C SER A 614 3.57 -23.87 6.17
N GLY A 615 3.48 -23.16 7.30
CA GLY A 615 3.15 -23.69 8.61
C GLY A 615 1.65 -23.94 8.83
N VAL A 616 0.78 -23.40 7.98
CA VAL A 616 -0.67 -23.62 8.08
C VAL A 616 -1.03 -25.02 7.58
N ASP A 617 -1.56 -25.84 8.49
CA ASP A 617 -1.91 -27.23 8.18
C ASP A 617 -3.17 -27.31 7.31
N THR A 618 -2.98 -27.63 6.04
CA THR A 618 -4.06 -27.86 5.05
C THR A 618 -4.36 -29.35 4.86
N SER A 619 -3.75 -30.24 5.65
CA SER A 619 -4.02 -31.68 5.63
C SER A 619 -5.43 -32.02 6.12
N MET A 620 -5.88 -33.27 5.94
CA MET A 620 -7.18 -33.72 6.44
C MET A 620 -7.39 -33.44 7.93
N THR A 621 -6.34 -33.55 8.76
CA THR A 621 -6.43 -33.21 10.18
C THR A 621 -6.65 -31.70 10.38
N GLY A 622 -5.91 -30.86 9.66
CA GLY A 622 -6.10 -29.40 9.69
C GLY A 622 -7.50 -28.97 9.24
N GLN A 623 -8.06 -29.64 8.22
CA GLN A 623 -9.42 -29.36 7.75
C GLN A 623 -10.51 -29.72 8.78
N VAL A 624 -10.29 -30.70 9.67
CA VAL A 624 -11.23 -30.98 10.76
C VAL A 624 -11.37 -29.77 11.69
N ALA A 625 -10.27 -29.08 12.01
CA ALA A 625 -10.31 -27.88 12.84
C ALA A 625 -11.06 -26.71 12.14
N ILE A 626 -11.00 -26.64 10.81
CA ILE A 626 -11.79 -25.70 10.02
C ILE A 626 -13.28 -26.03 10.09
N LEU A 627 -13.64 -27.31 9.92
CA LEU A 627 -15.02 -27.77 10.05
C LEU A 627 -15.59 -27.45 11.45
N GLU A 628 -14.85 -27.76 12.51
CA GLU A 628 -15.26 -27.47 13.90
C GLU A 628 -15.56 -25.98 14.10
N GLY A 629 -14.66 -25.10 13.65
CA GLY A 629 -14.85 -23.66 13.76
C GLY A 629 -16.04 -23.13 12.94
N LEU A 630 -16.33 -23.73 11.78
CA LEU A 630 -17.53 -23.41 11.00
C LEU A 630 -18.82 -23.87 11.71
N LEU A 631 -18.82 -25.06 12.32
CA LEU A 631 -19.96 -25.54 13.09
C LEU A 631 -20.24 -24.62 14.31
N GLU A 632 -19.19 -24.18 15.00
CA GLU A 632 -19.29 -23.18 16.08
C GLU A 632 -19.86 -21.86 15.57
N LEU A 633 -19.32 -21.32 14.47
CA LEU A 633 -19.79 -20.09 13.84
C LEU A 633 -21.28 -20.16 13.46
N TRP A 634 -21.72 -21.30 12.95
CA TRP A 634 -23.10 -21.51 12.55
C TRP A 634 -24.04 -21.86 13.70
N GLY A 635 -23.51 -22.01 14.92
CA GLY A 635 -24.28 -22.41 16.10
C GLY A 635 -24.86 -23.82 15.98
N LEU A 636 -24.16 -24.72 15.29
CA LEU A 636 -24.63 -26.09 15.03
C LEU A 636 -24.04 -27.05 16.06
N GLU A 637 -24.88 -27.45 17.01
CA GLU A 637 -24.54 -28.52 17.96
C GLU A 637 -24.56 -29.89 17.29
N LYS A 638 -25.54 -30.18 16.42
CA LYS A 638 -25.61 -31.41 15.62
C LYS A 638 -26.01 -31.12 14.18
N THR A 639 -25.48 -31.90 13.23
CA THR A 639 -25.80 -31.75 11.80
C THR A 639 -25.75 -33.08 11.06
N HIS A 640 -26.47 -33.18 9.94
CA HIS A 640 -26.19 -34.22 8.95
C HIS A 640 -24.92 -33.83 8.16
N ILE A 641 -24.04 -34.78 7.88
CA ILE A 641 -22.81 -34.56 7.11
C ILE A 641 -22.88 -35.38 5.84
N ILE A 642 -22.65 -34.71 4.70
CA ILE A 642 -22.51 -35.35 3.39
C ILE A 642 -21.15 -34.95 2.86
N ALA A 643 -20.35 -35.94 2.45
CA ALA A 643 -18.98 -35.69 2.05
C ALA A 643 -18.56 -36.51 0.83
N HIS A 644 -17.68 -35.92 0.01
CA HIS A 644 -17.15 -36.50 -1.22
C HIS A 644 -15.63 -36.63 -1.17
N ASP A 645 -15.08 -37.72 -1.73
CA ASP A 645 -13.64 -37.93 -1.92
C ASP A 645 -12.81 -37.67 -0.64
N ILE A 646 -11.81 -36.77 -0.62
CA ILE A 646 -11.01 -36.46 0.57
C ILE A 646 -11.82 -35.77 1.67
N GLY A 647 -12.90 -35.09 1.31
CA GLY A 647 -13.90 -34.58 2.24
C GLY A 647 -14.51 -35.71 3.07
N GLY A 648 -14.64 -36.89 2.48
CA GLY A 648 -15.08 -38.11 3.16
C GLY A 648 -14.08 -38.60 4.21
N GLY A 649 -12.78 -38.44 4.00
CA GLY A 649 -11.76 -38.72 5.01
C GLY A 649 -11.86 -37.78 6.20
N ILE A 650 -12.10 -36.49 5.94
CA ILE A 650 -12.37 -35.46 6.96
C ILE A 650 -13.64 -35.81 7.75
N ALA A 651 -14.71 -36.20 7.05
CA ALA A 651 -15.98 -36.57 7.65
C ALA A 651 -15.91 -37.86 8.48
N GLN A 652 -15.21 -38.90 8.00
CA GLN A 652 -14.93 -40.12 8.77
C GLN A 652 -14.21 -39.76 10.07
N ARG A 653 -13.17 -38.93 9.97
CA ARG A 653 -12.37 -38.51 11.11
C ARG A 653 -13.19 -37.71 12.12
N PHE A 654 -13.89 -36.67 11.68
CA PHE A 654 -14.79 -35.89 12.53
C PHE A 654 -15.85 -36.77 13.21
N SER A 655 -16.46 -37.71 12.48
CA SER A 655 -17.52 -38.57 13.01
C SER A 655 -17.02 -39.61 14.03
N VAL A 656 -15.77 -40.07 13.91
CA VAL A 656 -15.15 -41.00 14.87
C VAL A 656 -14.74 -40.29 16.16
N PHE A 657 -14.28 -39.03 16.07
CA PHE A 657 -13.83 -38.27 17.23
C PHE A 657 -14.94 -37.46 17.91
N SER A 658 -15.98 -37.08 17.18
CA SER A 658 -17.10 -36.25 17.66
C SER A 658 -18.47 -36.81 17.22
N PRO A 659 -18.77 -38.12 17.46
CA PRO A 659 -19.99 -38.77 16.97
C PRO A 659 -21.27 -38.11 17.47
N GLU A 660 -21.24 -37.49 18.66
CA GLU A 660 -22.38 -36.78 19.26
C GLU A 660 -22.82 -35.55 18.46
N ARG A 661 -21.93 -34.99 17.63
CA ARG A 661 -22.18 -33.82 16.77
C ARG A 661 -22.79 -34.20 15.42
N VAL A 662 -22.98 -35.50 15.14
CA VAL A 662 -23.41 -36.01 13.84
C VAL A 662 -24.78 -36.67 13.93
N LEU A 663 -25.73 -36.20 13.13
CA LEU A 663 -27.08 -36.80 13.02
C LEU A 663 -27.10 -37.99 12.05
N SER A 664 -26.41 -37.84 10.91
CA SER A 664 -26.15 -38.91 9.96
C SER A 664 -24.92 -38.58 9.12
N LEU A 665 -24.32 -39.62 8.55
CA LEU A 665 -23.14 -39.51 7.70
C LEU A 665 -23.41 -40.15 6.33
N THR A 666 -23.26 -39.36 5.27
CA THR A 666 -23.26 -39.87 3.90
C THR A 666 -21.87 -39.70 3.29
N LEU A 667 -21.30 -40.79 2.79
CA LEU A 667 -19.99 -40.84 2.15
C LEU A 667 -20.17 -41.20 0.67
N ILE A 668 -19.75 -40.29 -0.21
CA ILE A 668 -19.86 -40.39 -1.67
C ILE A 668 -18.48 -40.53 -2.29
N ASP A 669 -18.16 -41.65 -2.94
CA ASP A 669 -16.88 -41.88 -3.65
C ASP A 669 -15.63 -41.53 -2.81
N VAL A 670 -15.62 -41.91 -1.52
CA VAL A 670 -14.67 -41.35 -0.55
C VAL A 670 -13.35 -42.08 -0.49
N VAL A 671 -12.29 -41.35 -0.15
CA VAL A 671 -11.03 -41.99 0.23
C VAL A 671 -11.16 -42.69 1.59
N SER A 672 -10.54 -43.86 1.73
CA SER A 672 -10.52 -44.63 2.97
C SER A 672 -9.28 -45.52 3.02
N PHE A 673 -8.88 -45.95 4.22
CA PHE A 673 -7.67 -46.77 4.41
C PHE A 673 -6.44 -46.16 3.69
N ASP A 674 -5.78 -46.94 2.85
CA ASP A 674 -4.62 -46.55 2.02
C ASP A 674 -4.98 -46.32 0.54
N SER A 675 -6.26 -46.09 0.23
CA SER A 675 -6.73 -45.85 -1.14
C SER A 675 -6.19 -44.55 -1.77
N TYR A 676 -5.56 -43.68 -0.98
CA TYR A 676 -4.92 -42.45 -1.43
C TYR A 676 -3.56 -42.20 -0.72
N PRO A 677 -2.65 -41.39 -1.30
CA PRO A 677 -2.64 -40.96 -2.69
C PRO A 677 -2.30 -42.12 -3.64
N SER A 678 -2.63 -41.97 -4.92
CA SER A 678 -2.35 -42.97 -5.96
C SER A 678 -0.85 -43.28 -6.07
N LYS A 679 -0.47 -44.44 -6.64
CA LYS A 679 0.94 -44.79 -6.88
C LYS A 679 1.67 -43.72 -7.69
N ARG A 680 1.01 -43.17 -8.72
CA ARG A 680 1.54 -42.09 -9.56
C ARG A 680 1.79 -40.83 -8.74
N THR A 681 0.82 -40.41 -7.94
CA THR A 681 0.94 -39.22 -7.10
C THR A 681 2.03 -39.39 -6.03
N LYS A 682 2.15 -40.57 -5.41
CA LYS A 682 3.25 -40.88 -4.48
C LYS A 682 4.61 -40.72 -5.16
N GLN A 683 4.76 -41.20 -6.38
CA GLN A 683 6.00 -41.06 -7.15
C GLN A 683 6.28 -39.59 -7.51
N GLN A 684 5.25 -38.82 -7.89
CA GLN A 684 5.39 -37.37 -8.12
C GLN A 684 5.85 -36.63 -6.86
N MET A 685 5.28 -36.95 -5.69
CA MET A 685 5.69 -36.37 -4.42
C MET A 685 7.14 -36.72 -4.06
N GLN A 686 7.57 -37.97 -4.31
CA GLN A 686 8.94 -38.42 -4.06
C GLN A 686 9.97 -37.76 -4.98
N ASN A 687 9.59 -37.46 -6.22
CA ASN A 687 10.45 -36.80 -7.20
C ASN A 687 10.57 -35.28 -6.98
N GLY A 688 9.86 -34.72 -5.99
CA GLY A 688 9.74 -33.28 -5.77
C GLY A 688 8.61 -32.67 -6.59
N LEU A 689 7.85 -31.77 -5.97
CA LEU A 689 6.70 -31.11 -6.59
C LEU A 689 7.10 -29.82 -7.32
N GLU A 690 8.32 -29.33 -7.15
CA GLU A 690 8.79 -28.04 -7.65
C GLU A 690 8.78 -28.00 -9.18
N ALA A 691 9.09 -29.12 -9.83
CA ALA A 691 9.03 -29.23 -11.29
C ALA A 691 7.59 -29.18 -11.80
N LEU A 692 6.63 -29.70 -11.04
CA LEU A 692 5.20 -29.65 -11.37
C LEU A 692 4.60 -28.26 -11.09
N ILE A 693 5.04 -27.61 -10.00
CA ILE A 693 4.68 -26.24 -9.67
C ILE A 693 5.17 -25.26 -10.74
N LYS A 694 6.37 -25.48 -11.27
CA LYS A 694 7.00 -24.64 -12.30
C LYS A 694 6.73 -25.12 -13.73
N ALA A 695 5.91 -26.15 -13.90
CA ALA A 695 5.53 -26.63 -15.22
C ALA A 695 4.83 -25.52 -15.99
N ASP A 696 4.98 -25.55 -17.32
CA ASP A 696 4.28 -24.62 -18.20
C ASP A 696 2.76 -24.67 -17.95
N SER A 697 2.13 -23.49 -17.86
CA SER A 697 0.73 -23.39 -17.44
C SER A 697 -0.25 -24.03 -18.43
N ASP A 698 0.05 -24.02 -19.73
CA ASP A 698 -0.79 -24.67 -20.74
C ASP A 698 -0.64 -26.19 -20.67
N GLN A 699 0.60 -26.68 -20.48
CA GLN A 699 0.85 -28.11 -20.24
C GLN A 699 0.16 -28.60 -18.96
N HIS A 700 0.22 -27.82 -17.88
CA HIS A 700 -0.48 -28.11 -16.64
C HIS A 700 -1.99 -28.16 -16.88
N ARG A 701 -2.59 -27.11 -17.46
CA ARG A 701 -4.03 -27.06 -17.72
C ARG A 701 -4.50 -28.24 -18.59
N ALA A 702 -3.76 -28.56 -19.66
CA ALA A 702 -4.07 -29.70 -20.53
C ALA A 702 -4.00 -31.03 -19.78
N HIS A 703 -2.96 -31.23 -18.95
CA HIS A 703 -2.83 -32.44 -18.15
C HIS A 703 -4.01 -32.60 -17.16
N PHE A 704 -4.37 -31.53 -16.46
CA PHE A 704 -5.47 -31.55 -15.50
C PHE A 704 -6.85 -31.62 -16.16
N ARG A 705 -6.99 -31.18 -17.42
CA ARG A 705 -8.21 -31.37 -18.22
C ARG A 705 -8.49 -32.86 -18.42
N GLU A 706 -7.51 -33.58 -18.96
CA GLU A 706 -7.63 -35.02 -19.18
C GLU A 706 -7.85 -35.78 -17.87
N TRP A 707 -7.21 -35.32 -16.79
CA TRP A 707 -7.42 -35.92 -15.48
C TRP A 707 -8.87 -35.72 -15.00
N LEU A 708 -9.40 -34.50 -14.99
CA LEU A 708 -10.80 -34.24 -14.60
C LEU A 708 -11.82 -34.96 -15.48
N LEU A 709 -11.57 -35.09 -16.78
CA LEU A 709 -12.45 -35.86 -17.67
C LEU A 709 -12.46 -37.36 -17.36
N SER A 710 -11.36 -37.90 -16.83
CA SER A 710 -11.32 -39.27 -16.33
C SER A 710 -12.12 -39.49 -15.04
N ALA A 711 -12.56 -38.42 -14.37
CA ALA A 711 -13.32 -38.50 -13.12
C ALA A 711 -14.82 -38.73 -13.33
N VAL A 712 -15.34 -38.57 -14.56
CA VAL A 712 -16.77 -38.68 -14.87
C VAL A 712 -17.02 -39.77 -15.91
N LYS A 713 -18.23 -40.35 -15.88
CA LYS A 713 -18.71 -41.27 -16.89
C LYS A 713 -19.13 -40.55 -18.17
N SER A 714 -19.60 -39.31 -18.05
CA SER A 714 -20.03 -38.48 -19.19
C SER A 714 -19.08 -37.29 -19.42
N PRO A 715 -17.88 -37.49 -20.01
CA PRO A 715 -16.92 -36.41 -20.31
C PRO A 715 -17.56 -35.22 -21.04
N ASP A 716 -18.33 -35.48 -22.10
CA ASP A 716 -19.04 -34.45 -22.87
C ASP A 716 -19.96 -33.56 -22.00
N LYS A 717 -20.60 -34.15 -20.97
CA LYS A 717 -21.48 -33.42 -20.05
C LYS A 717 -20.65 -32.52 -19.14
N LEU A 718 -19.48 -32.97 -18.67
CA LEU A 718 -18.58 -32.16 -17.86
C LEU A 718 -17.93 -31.05 -18.69
N GLU A 719 -17.45 -31.34 -19.91
CA GLU A 719 -16.87 -30.35 -20.83
C GLU A 719 -17.83 -29.21 -21.17
N LYS A 720 -19.11 -29.55 -21.43
CA LYS A 720 -20.16 -28.56 -21.68
C LYS A 720 -20.67 -27.89 -20.41
N SER A 721 -20.29 -28.42 -19.24
CA SER A 721 -20.67 -27.89 -17.94
C SER A 721 -19.48 -27.26 -17.19
N SER A 722 -19.14 -27.75 -16.01
CA SER A 722 -18.26 -27.08 -15.05
C SER A 722 -16.76 -27.34 -15.25
N LEU A 723 -16.32 -28.03 -16.31
CA LEU A 723 -14.92 -28.42 -16.47
C LEU A 723 -13.95 -27.25 -16.40
N ASP A 724 -14.21 -26.18 -17.16
CA ASP A 724 -13.32 -25.02 -17.18
C ASP A 724 -13.21 -24.38 -15.81
N THR A 725 -14.33 -24.30 -15.08
CA THR A 725 -14.34 -23.79 -13.73
C THR A 725 -13.51 -24.64 -12.77
N TYR A 726 -13.57 -25.97 -12.86
CA TYR A 726 -12.68 -26.82 -12.07
C TYR A 726 -11.21 -26.58 -12.41
N LEU A 727 -10.88 -26.48 -13.69
CA LEU A 727 -9.52 -26.25 -14.15
C LEU A 727 -8.96 -24.92 -13.67
N ASP A 728 -9.76 -23.87 -13.69
CA ASP A 728 -9.36 -22.55 -13.26
C ASP A 728 -8.97 -22.55 -11.76
N TYR A 729 -9.48 -23.47 -10.92
CA TYR A 729 -9.24 -23.46 -9.46
C TYR A 729 -7.86 -23.98 -9.12
N ILE A 730 -7.33 -24.81 -10.02
CA ILE A 730 -6.12 -25.60 -9.85
C ILE A 730 -5.06 -25.32 -10.91
N SER A 731 -5.31 -24.37 -11.82
CA SER A 731 -4.39 -23.99 -12.91
C SER A 731 -4.02 -22.51 -12.84
N GLY A 732 -3.03 -22.11 -13.63
CA GLY A 732 -2.56 -20.73 -13.70
C GLY A 732 -1.66 -20.34 -12.52
N PRO A 733 -1.21 -19.07 -12.46
CA PRO A 733 -0.12 -18.62 -11.60
C PRO A 733 -0.41 -18.75 -10.09
N ILE A 734 -1.68 -18.90 -9.71
CA ILE A 734 -2.12 -19.06 -8.32
C ILE A 734 -2.62 -20.48 -8.06
N GLY A 735 -3.52 -20.99 -8.92
CA GLY A 735 -4.15 -22.30 -8.74
C GLY A 735 -3.17 -23.46 -8.83
N GLN A 736 -2.22 -23.42 -9.76
CA GLN A 736 -1.24 -24.50 -9.96
C GLN A 736 -0.28 -24.64 -8.77
N PRO A 737 0.41 -23.57 -8.30
CA PRO A 737 1.20 -23.66 -7.08
C PRO A 737 0.35 -24.11 -5.89
N SER A 738 -0.85 -23.56 -5.72
CA SER A 738 -1.75 -23.90 -4.62
C SER A 738 -2.16 -25.36 -4.60
N LEU A 739 -2.45 -25.97 -5.75
CA LEU A 739 -2.80 -27.39 -5.84
C LEU A 739 -1.67 -28.24 -5.25
N PHE A 740 -0.43 -27.97 -5.64
CA PHE A 740 0.70 -28.79 -5.19
C PHE A 740 1.11 -28.46 -3.76
N GLU A 741 1.12 -27.18 -3.38
CA GLU A 741 1.55 -26.70 -2.06
C GLU A 741 0.54 -27.06 -0.96
N HIS A 742 -0.75 -26.86 -1.19
CA HIS A 742 -1.79 -26.97 -0.16
C HIS A 742 -2.66 -28.23 -0.27
N GLN A 743 -2.58 -28.97 -1.37
CA GLN A 743 -3.35 -30.21 -1.54
C GLN A 743 -2.40 -31.40 -1.65
N VAL A 744 -1.66 -31.52 -2.77
CA VAL A 744 -0.87 -32.71 -3.09
C VAL A 744 0.23 -32.96 -2.07
N ARG A 745 0.95 -31.92 -1.61
CA ARG A 745 2.01 -32.05 -0.60
C ARG A 745 1.49 -32.62 0.72
N HIS A 746 0.23 -32.38 1.06
CA HIS A 746 -0.39 -32.84 2.30
C HIS A 746 -1.12 -34.19 2.15
N TYR A 747 -1.11 -34.81 0.97
CA TYR A 747 -1.71 -36.13 0.79
C TYR A 747 -0.91 -37.20 1.52
N HIS A 748 -1.52 -37.80 2.55
CA HIS A 748 -0.88 -38.87 3.29
C HIS A 748 -1.92 -39.81 3.91
N PRO A 749 -1.86 -41.14 3.66
CA PRO A 749 -2.87 -42.08 4.15
C PRO A 749 -2.96 -42.19 5.67
N LYS A 750 -2.02 -41.57 6.41
CA LYS A 750 -2.03 -41.55 7.88
C LYS A 750 -3.38 -41.11 8.43
N HIS A 751 -4.02 -40.13 7.79
CA HIS A 751 -5.25 -39.53 8.31
C HIS A 751 -6.44 -40.49 8.27
N THR A 752 -6.55 -41.29 7.21
CA THR A 752 -7.58 -42.32 7.03
C THR A 752 -7.21 -43.63 7.73
N LEU A 753 -5.93 -44.01 7.75
CA LEU A 753 -5.43 -45.18 8.47
C LEU A 753 -5.55 -45.04 10.00
N GLU A 754 -5.42 -43.82 10.53
CA GLU A 754 -5.60 -43.56 11.97
C GLU A 754 -7.03 -43.89 12.43
N VAL A 755 -8.02 -43.67 11.57
CA VAL A 755 -9.44 -43.91 11.90
C VAL A 755 -9.96 -45.25 11.39
N ALA A 756 -9.25 -45.91 10.46
CA ALA A 756 -9.64 -47.19 9.89
C ALA A 756 -9.99 -48.28 10.93
N PRO A 757 -9.23 -48.49 12.02
CA PRO A 757 -9.58 -49.47 13.06
C PRO A 757 -10.85 -49.13 13.84
N ARG A 758 -11.26 -47.86 13.80
CA ARG A 758 -12.39 -47.30 14.58
C ARG A 758 -13.64 -47.08 13.74
N LEU A 759 -13.61 -47.39 12.44
CA LEU A 759 -14.77 -47.23 11.55
C LEU A 759 -16.00 -48.03 12.02
N ALA A 760 -15.78 -49.15 12.70
CA ALA A 760 -16.87 -49.94 13.28
C ALA A 760 -17.66 -49.17 14.35
N GLU A 761 -17.04 -48.19 15.03
CA GLU A 761 -17.73 -47.34 16.02
C GLU A 761 -18.84 -46.48 15.39
N LEU A 762 -18.76 -46.24 14.08
CA LEU A 762 -19.77 -45.50 13.32
C LEU A 762 -21.07 -46.30 13.12
N GLU A 763 -21.14 -47.57 13.53
CA GLU A 763 -22.39 -48.36 13.54
C GLU A 763 -23.51 -47.70 14.35
N LYS A 764 -23.13 -46.87 15.33
CA LYS A 764 -24.06 -46.09 16.17
C LYS A 764 -24.72 -44.96 15.40
N LEU A 765 -24.15 -44.57 14.27
CA LEU A 765 -24.66 -43.53 13.42
C LEU A 765 -25.42 -44.12 12.24
N PRO A 766 -26.53 -43.47 11.87
CA PRO A 766 -27.02 -43.41 10.52
C PRO A 766 -25.97 -43.24 9.39
N VAL A 767 -25.42 -44.32 8.80
CA VAL A 767 -24.43 -44.25 7.69
C VAL A 767 -24.97 -44.72 6.33
N GLN A 768 -24.75 -43.94 5.28
CA GLN A 768 -24.98 -44.30 3.87
C GLN A 768 -23.71 -44.12 3.06
N LEU A 769 -23.45 -45.10 2.20
CA LEU A 769 -22.39 -45.05 1.20
C LEU A 769 -23.03 -44.96 -0.17
N ILE A 770 -22.56 -44.03 -1.00
CA ILE A 770 -22.98 -43.91 -2.40
C ILE A 770 -21.71 -43.98 -3.24
N TRP A 771 -21.74 -44.79 -4.30
CA TRP A 771 -20.56 -45.01 -5.12
C TRP A 771 -20.90 -45.07 -6.60
N GLY A 772 -20.11 -44.41 -7.44
CA GLY A 772 -20.18 -44.57 -8.89
C GLY A 772 -19.75 -45.97 -9.32
N ALA A 773 -20.54 -46.63 -10.17
CA ALA A 773 -20.22 -47.95 -10.71
C ALA A 773 -18.93 -47.94 -11.56
N ASP A 774 -18.63 -46.81 -12.19
CA ASP A 774 -17.50 -46.60 -13.09
C ASP A 774 -16.38 -45.73 -12.46
N ASP A 775 -16.32 -45.61 -11.14
CA ASP A 775 -15.27 -44.83 -10.47
C ASP A 775 -13.87 -45.45 -10.70
N ALA A 776 -13.08 -44.81 -11.55
CA ALA A 776 -11.71 -45.22 -11.88
C ALA A 776 -10.65 -44.77 -10.85
N TRP A 777 -11.00 -43.86 -9.93
CA TRP A 777 -10.09 -43.28 -8.94
C TRP A 777 -10.23 -43.99 -7.60
N GLN A 778 -11.47 -44.18 -7.15
CA GLN A 778 -11.85 -44.99 -5.99
C GLN A 778 -12.73 -46.14 -6.47
N VAL A 779 -12.12 -47.22 -6.95
CA VAL A 779 -12.87 -48.40 -7.43
C VAL A 779 -13.84 -48.97 -6.39
N VAL A 780 -14.94 -49.57 -6.86
CA VAL A 780 -16.07 -50.07 -6.04
C VAL A 780 -15.64 -51.05 -4.93
N ASP A 781 -14.52 -51.75 -5.07
CA ASP A 781 -13.93 -52.59 -4.01
C ASP A 781 -13.71 -51.82 -2.71
N TRP A 782 -13.35 -50.53 -2.80
CA TRP A 782 -13.23 -49.66 -1.62
C TRP A 782 -14.58 -49.38 -0.96
N ALA A 783 -15.65 -49.26 -1.74
CA ALA A 783 -17.01 -49.11 -1.23
C ALA A 783 -17.43 -50.35 -0.41
N HIS A 784 -17.17 -51.55 -0.94
CA HIS A 784 -17.45 -52.81 -0.23
C HIS A 784 -16.57 -52.98 1.01
N LYS A 785 -15.28 -52.66 0.91
CA LYS A 785 -14.37 -52.69 2.06
C LYS A 785 -14.82 -51.73 3.16
N LEU A 786 -15.24 -50.52 2.78
CA LEU A 786 -15.75 -49.52 3.73
C LEU A 786 -17.10 -49.94 4.33
N GLN A 787 -18.01 -50.52 3.53
CA GLN A 787 -19.27 -51.07 4.01
C GLN A 787 -19.04 -52.16 5.06
N ASN A 788 -18.11 -53.06 4.82
CA ASN A 788 -17.75 -54.11 5.77
C ASN A 788 -17.12 -53.56 7.06
N ALA A 789 -16.38 -52.44 6.96
CA ALA A 789 -15.75 -51.79 8.09
C ALA A 789 -16.70 -50.91 8.92
N ILE A 790 -17.86 -50.54 8.37
CA ILE A 790 -18.91 -49.77 9.06
C ILE A 790 -20.18 -50.62 9.13
N PRO A 791 -20.34 -51.46 10.18
CA PRO A 791 -21.53 -52.29 10.35
C PRO A 791 -22.81 -51.46 10.32
N GLY A 792 -23.84 -51.98 9.65
CA GLY A 792 -25.13 -51.30 9.51
C GLY A 792 -25.18 -50.18 8.46
N SER A 793 -24.07 -49.86 7.79
CA SER A 793 -24.06 -48.92 6.67
C SER A 793 -24.81 -49.47 5.45
N LYS A 794 -25.49 -48.57 4.72
CA LYS A 794 -26.18 -48.90 3.47
C LYS A 794 -25.38 -48.43 2.27
N LEU A 795 -24.88 -49.36 1.46
CA LEU A 795 -24.23 -49.07 0.19
C LEU A 795 -25.24 -49.03 -0.96
N THR A 796 -25.17 -47.99 -1.78
CA THR A 796 -25.85 -47.91 -3.07
C THR A 796 -24.81 -47.65 -4.16
N ILE A 797 -24.72 -48.55 -5.14
CA ILE A 797 -23.96 -48.33 -6.36
C ILE A 797 -24.85 -47.61 -7.37
N VAL A 798 -24.33 -46.54 -7.97
CA VAL A 798 -25.02 -45.70 -8.95
C VAL A 798 -24.42 -46.00 -10.32
N GLU A 799 -25.24 -46.59 -11.18
CA GLU A 799 -24.90 -46.83 -12.58
C GLU A 799 -24.68 -45.51 -13.33
N ASP A 800 -23.90 -45.58 -14.41
CA ASP A 800 -23.58 -44.43 -15.26
C ASP A 800 -22.97 -43.25 -14.47
N ALA A 801 -22.13 -43.54 -13.48
CA ALA A 801 -21.45 -42.55 -12.65
C ALA A 801 -19.99 -42.94 -12.36
N GLY A 802 -19.08 -41.99 -12.57
CA GLY A 802 -17.67 -42.08 -12.19
C GLY A 802 -17.39 -41.56 -10.78
N HIS A 803 -16.16 -41.14 -10.54
CA HIS A 803 -15.72 -40.57 -9.26
C HIS A 803 -16.43 -39.27 -8.89
N PHE A 804 -16.73 -38.42 -9.87
CA PHE A 804 -17.55 -37.23 -9.68
C PHE A 804 -19.02 -37.63 -9.89
N SER A 805 -19.52 -38.61 -9.14
CA SER A 805 -20.92 -39.06 -9.23
C SER A 805 -21.96 -37.95 -9.00
N PRO A 806 -21.70 -36.88 -8.21
CA PRO A 806 -22.58 -35.72 -8.16
C PRO A 806 -22.72 -34.95 -9.49
N GLU A 807 -21.74 -35.04 -10.38
CA GLU A 807 -21.77 -34.43 -11.72
C GLU A 807 -22.51 -35.31 -12.73
N ASP A 808 -22.25 -36.62 -12.70
CA ASP A 808 -22.87 -37.58 -13.59
C ASP A 808 -24.36 -37.75 -13.29
N GLN A 809 -24.72 -37.93 -12.01
CA GLN A 809 -26.07 -38.33 -11.57
C GLN A 809 -26.66 -37.44 -10.45
N PRO A 810 -26.67 -36.09 -10.57
CA PRO A 810 -27.09 -35.19 -9.48
C PRO A 810 -28.51 -35.44 -8.97
N GLU A 811 -29.46 -35.79 -9.86
CA GLU A 811 -30.83 -36.12 -9.49
C GLU A 811 -30.89 -37.38 -8.63
N LYS A 812 -30.21 -38.45 -9.07
CA LYS A 812 -30.23 -39.73 -8.36
C LYS A 812 -29.57 -39.63 -7.00
N ILE A 813 -28.43 -38.93 -6.93
CA ILE A 813 -27.76 -38.64 -5.66
C ILE A 813 -28.69 -37.87 -4.73
N SER A 814 -29.35 -36.82 -5.23
CA SER A 814 -30.29 -36.01 -4.43
C SER A 814 -31.46 -36.83 -3.88
N GLU A 815 -32.06 -37.72 -4.68
CA GLU A 815 -33.12 -38.64 -4.23
C GLU A 815 -32.65 -39.53 -3.08
N LEU A 816 -31.45 -40.11 -3.21
CA LEU A 816 -30.86 -40.98 -2.18
C LEU A 816 -30.61 -40.21 -0.88
N LEU A 817 -30.11 -38.98 -0.98
CA LEU A 817 -29.86 -38.11 0.16
C LEU A 817 -31.16 -37.73 0.88
N ILE A 818 -32.16 -37.24 0.16
CA ILE A 818 -33.45 -36.81 0.75
C ILE A 818 -34.16 -38.01 1.37
N SER A 819 -34.18 -39.17 0.69
CA SER A 819 -34.81 -40.39 1.21
C SER A 819 -34.14 -40.91 2.48
N PHE A 820 -32.82 -40.73 2.58
CA PHE A 820 -32.04 -41.19 3.72
C PHE A 820 -32.18 -40.26 4.93
N ILE A 821 -32.04 -38.94 4.71
CA ILE A 821 -32.12 -37.93 5.76
C ILE A 821 -33.56 -37.76 6.25
N GLY A 822 -34.56 -37.78 5.36
CA GLY A 822 -35.96 -37.56 5.72
C GLY A 822 -36.56 -38.63 6.64
N LYS A 823 -35.92 -39.80 6.74
CA LYS A 823 -36.31 -40.88 7.66
C LYS A 823 -35.77 -40.70 9.08
N ARG A 824 -35.03 -39.63 9.37
CA ARG A 824 -34.15 -39.53 10.54
C ARG A 824 -34.29 -38.23 11.32
#